data_AF-A0A7H8QTK0-F1
#
_entry.id   AF-A0A7H8QTK0-F1
#
_cell.length_a   1.000
_cell.length_b   1.000
_cell.length_c   1.000
_cell.angle_alpha   90.00
_cell.angle_beta   90.00
_cell.angle_gamma   90.00
#
_symmetry.space_group_name_H-M   'P 1'
#
loop_
_entity.id
_entity.type
_entity.pdbx_description
1 polymer ?
#
loop_
_entity_poly.entity_id
_entity_poly.type
_entity_poly.pdbx_seq_one_letter_code
_entity_poly.pdbx_strand_id
1 'polypeptide(L)'
;MMTNWDDIYDPSRPNNYEEYKQSDEKIREVRDWKDRLYAHRMARQPSSDYDSDDDYYQPKNRQFAPPPYNFAPPPGLNDTSQGGLDSDREAQDKEVEMADTDYQPAPPPAAITDDATGEDAYARRLQINQQPPAPSDPPPPPPPEPPTTGTPSMSVFQPASATISRAPVRYVLPPPPEDIPATEEELEATFAEEEPVQKEEGDAPRSLRPGQQGFAERLMAKYGWTKGSGLGATGSGIVNPLQVKVQKQKKKPDSEGGGFAMPPGRGKIIASKKKTEEGGKFGDMTEVIVLHGMVDGLDLDAELENSEGGGLMQEIGEECNEKYGRVERVFIHRESNGPIPVFVKFTAQLSALRAVNALEGRVFNGNMITARFYDTEKFENGVYQKQWRKDHPFGFYAKPNRNPQGVLDMKKWECEYPTKPPKCKFVPPLFHPNVYPSGTVCLSILNEEEAWKPAITIKQILLGVQDLLDDPNPESPAQAEAYNLFKKDRTAYERRTTPPMADNNCTKSKSGPGGRNASYLIGHPDVQKFKPTALRMAKALRHRGPDWSGSFIENKTILAHERLSIVGVDTGSQPLVNDDKSIALAVNGEIYNHRILRKSLELSYNYKTHSDCEVIIPLYMKYGLDAPKHLDGMFSWVLFDAKEDRVVAARDPIGITSFYQGWSSQTPGAVYFASELKSLHPVCDKIIAFPPGHVYDSKTDTMKRYFEPTYWDPTRVPSTPIDYKLLRETFERSVRKRLMAEVPYGVLLSGGLDSSLVASIAQRETLRTRSHQADDTEAEESGLVGIDDTDDLSNVTVMAKLHSFSIGLPDAPDTHAALEVAKFLGTKHHAFTFTIEDGLNALSDVIYHLETYDVTTIRASTPMYLLSRKIKALGVKMVLSGEGSDEIFGGYLYFHAAPNKEEFHAETVRRVKNLHLADCLRANKSTSAWGLEARVPFLDKQFLETAMNIDPKEKMITKDRIEKYILRKAFDTTDEPDVAPYLPDNILWRQKEQFSDGVGYGWIDGLKDNAELHVTDEMMKNPKPEWGTDIPDSKEAYWYRMMFDEQFPPYCAGTVERWVPTWSKQSDPSGRAISTHNAKYQNAV
;
A
#
# COMPACT_ATOMS: atom_id res chain seq x y z
N MET A 1 -48.40 -9.24 -0.35
CA MET A 1 -48.82 -9.76 0.97
C MET A 1 -48.14 -8.90 2.01
N MET A 2 -48.79 -8.56 3.12
CA MET A 2 -48.13 -7.88 4.24
C MET A 2 -47.45 -8.93 5.10
N THR A 3 -46.16 -8.75 5.37
CA THR A 3 -45.45 -9.43 6.46
C THR A 3 -45.62 -8.57 7.71
N ASN A 4 -45.99 -9.17 8.85
CA ASN A 4 -46.09 -8.42 10.10
C ASN A 4 -44.70 -8.30 10.74
N TRP A 5 -44.41 -7.18 11.41
CA TRP A 5 -43.10 -6.96 12.04
C TRP A 5 -42.95 -7.68 13.38
N ASP A 6 -44.05 -8.07 14.02
CA ASP A 6 -44.03 -8.85 15.27
C ASP A 6 -43.37 -10.23 15.09
N ASP A 7 -43.44 -10.83 13.89
CA ASP A 7 -42.83 -12.14 13.58
C ASP A 7 -41.28 -12.12 13.59
N ILE A 8 -40.67 -10.94 13.70
CA ILE A 8 -39.21 -10.74 13.73
C ILE A 8 -38.69 -10.56 15.17
N TYR A 9 -39.55 -10.22 16.13
CA TYR A 9 -39.15 -9.99 17.52
C TYR A 9 -39.37 -11.22 18.40
N ASP A 10 -38.36 -12.11 18.43
CA ASP A 10 -38.28 -13.26 19.35
C ASP A 10 -37.90 -12.79 20.77
N PRO A 11 -38.83 -12.76 21.75
CA PRO A 11 -38.57 -12.19 23.07
C PRO A 11 -37.73 -13.09 23.97
N SER A 12 -37.39 -14.30 23.51
CA SER A 12 -36.48 -15.22 24.23
C SER A 12 -35.00 -14.86 24.04
N ARG A 13 -34.70 -13.91 23.14
CA ARG A 13 -33.33 -13.48 22.81
C ARG A 13 -32.89 -12.30 23.67
N PRO A 14 -31.66 -12.32 24.22
CA PRO A 14 -31.17 -11.27 25.09
C PRO A 14 -30.93 -9.97 24.31
N ASN A 15 -31.78 -8.98 24.59
CA ASN A 15 -31.71 -7.63 24.06
C ASN A 15 -30.71 -6.72 24.81
N ASN A 16 -30.11 -7.21 25.90
CA ASN A 16 -29.02 -6.58 26.65
C ASN A 16 -27.65 -7.23 26.34
N TYR A 17 -26.62 -6.42 26.14
CA TYR A 17 -25.26 -6.88 25.83
C TYR A 17 -24.63 -7.76 26.91
N GLU A 18 -24.83 -7.47 28.21
CA GLU A 18 -24.24 -8.30 29.29
C GLU A 18 -24.97 -9.66 29.41
N GLU A 19 -26.26 -9.72 29.11
CA GLU A 19 -27.03 -10.96 29.07
C GLU A 19 -26.65 -11.79 27.84
N TYR A 20 -26.60 -11.19 26.65
CA TYR A 20 -26.08 -11.83 25.43
C TYR A 20 -24.66 -12.36 25.62
N LYS A 21 -23.80 -11.60 26.33
CA LYS A 21 -22.43 -12.02 26.63
C LYS A 21 -22.33 -13.28 27.49
N GLN A 22 -23.39 -13.65 28.20
CA GLN A 22 -23.48 -14.85 29.06
C GLN A 22 -24.52 -15.88 28.56
N SER A 23 -25.18 -15.65 27.42
CA SER A 23 -26.33 -16.45 26.98
C SER A 23 -25.94 -17.70 26.18
N ASP A 24 -26.86 -18.67 26.20
CA ASP A 24 -26.84 -19.83 25.29
C ASP A 24 -26.92 -19.45 23.81
N GLU A 25 -27.28 -18.21 23.47
CA GLU A 25 -27.30 -17.72 22.10
C GLU A 25 -25.91 -17.29 21.64
N LYS A 26 -25.12 -16.60 22.48
CA LYS A 26 -23.71 -16.37 22.16
C LYS A 26 -22.87 -17.64 22.25
N ILE A 27 -23.21 -18.57 23.14
CA ILE A 27 -22.59 -19.90 23.16
C ILE A 27 -22.96 -20.68 21.90
N ARG A 28 -24.21 -20.58 21.40
CA ARG A 28 -24.59 -21.09 20.08
C ARG A 28 -23.85 -20.40 18.95
N GLU A 29 -23.76 -19.07 18.93
CA GLU A 29 -23.09 -18.33 17.85
C GLU A 29 -21.58 -18.63 17.82
N VAL A 30 -20.92 -18.77 18.97
CA VAL A 30 -19.53 -19.24 19.07
C VAL A 30 -19.39 -20.72 18.69
N ARG A 31 -20.42 -21.55 18.90
CA ARG A 31 -20.48 -22.91 18.32
C ARG A 31 -20.64 -22.85 16.81
N ASP A 32 -21.65 -22.19 16.28
CA ASP A 32 -21.90 -22.01 14.84
C ASP A 32 -20.67 -21.44 14.11
N TRP A 33 -19.95 -20.49 14.72
CA TRP A 33 -18.70 -19.95 14.18
C TRP A 33 -17.55 -20.98 14.23
N LYS A 34 -17.43 -21.76 15.31
CA LYS A 34 -16.46 -22.87 15.40
C LYS A 34 -16.82 -24.03 14.48
N ASP A 35 -18.08 -24.36 14.31
CA ASP A 35 -18.58 -25.47 13.50
C ASP A 35 -18.48 -25.09 12.01
N ARG A 36 -18.65 -23.81 11.65
CA ARG A 36 -18.23 -23.28 10.34
C ARG A 36 -16.70 -23.31 10.17
N LEU A 37 -15.92 -22.98 11.20
CA LEU A 37 -14.45 -23.07 11.15
C LEU A 37 -13.96 -24.52 11.01
N TYR A 38 -14.64 -25.47 11.64
CA TYR A 38 -14.37 -26.91 11.55
C TYR A 38 -14.89 -27.49 10.23
N ALA A 39 -16.05 -27.08 9.73
CA ALA A 39 -16.50 -27.43 8.38
C ALA A 39 -15.52 -26.92 7.32
N HIS A 40 -14.99 -25.70 7.48
CA HIS A 40 -13.97 -25.13 6.59
C HIS A 40 -12.57 -25.79 6.76
N ARG A 41 -12.36 -26.58 7.83
CA ARG A 41 -11.17 -27.40 8.07
C ARG A 41 -11.36 -28.84 7.55
N MET A 42 -12.55 -29.41 7.70
CA MET A 42 -12.93 -30.72 7.16
C MET A 42 -13.03 -30.68 5.63
N ALA A 43 -13.56 -29.60 5.05
CA ALA A 43 -13.57 -29.34 3.60
C ALA A 43 -12.17 -29.08 2.98
N ARG A 44 -11.09 -29.37 3.72
CA ARG A 44 -9.70 -29.40 3.23
C ARG A 44 -9.03 -30.78 3.36
N GLN A 45 -9.78 -31.84 3.68
CA GLN A 45 -9.36 -33.23 3.43
C GLN A 45 -10.38 -33.92 2.52
N PRO A 46 -9.95 -34.62 1.44
CA PRO A 46 -10.86 -35.37 0.60
C PRO A 46 -11.18 -36.74 1.22
N SER A 47 -12.45 -37.02 1.46
CA SER A 47 -12.93 -38.39 1.69
C SER A 47 -13.15 -39.08 0.34
N SER A 48 -12.20 -39.91 -0.07
CA SER A 48 -12.36 -40.84 -1.19
C SER A 48 -12.91 -42.17 -0.67
N ASP A 49 -14.06 -42.60 -1.17
CA ASP A 49 -14.56 -43.97 -0.98
C ASP A 49 -14.43 -44.75 -2.30
N TYR A 50 -13.56 -45.77 -2.28
CA TYR A 50 -13.67 -47.01 -3.05
C TYR A 50 -12.78 -48.07 -2.37
N ASP A 51 -13.26 -49.31 -2.31
CA ASP A 51 -12.69 -50.36 -1.47
C ASP A 51 -11.28 -50.84 -1.88
N SER A 52 -10.53 -51.30 -0.86
CA SER A 52 -9.59 -52.41 -0.97
C SER A 52 -9.41 -53.06 0.40
N ASP A 53 -9.58 -54.38 0.48
CA ASP A 53 -9.16 -55.17 1.64
C ASP A 53 -7.63 -55.16 1.81
N ASP A 54 -7.14 -55.25 3.06
CA ASP A 54 -6.24 -56.34 3.51
C ASP A 54 -5.88 -56.24 5.02
N ASP A 55 -6.76 -56.84 5.84
CA ASP A 55 -6.49 -57.85 6.88
C ASP A 55 -5.53 -57.65 8.11
N TYR A 56 -5.91 -58.37 9.18
CA TYR A 56 -5.17 -58.90 10.34
C TYR A 56 -4.96 -58.16 11.70
N TYR A 57 -5.24 -58.96 12.75
CA TYR A 57 -4.86 -58.90 14.17
C TYR A 57 -5.52 -57.89 15.14
N GLN A 58 -6.80 -58.19 15.43
CA GLN A 58 -7.41 -58.29 16.78
C GLN A 58 -6.51 -59.06 17.82
N PRO A 59 -6.82 -59.16 19.15
CA PRO A 59 -8.15 -59.07 19.80
C PRO A 59 -8.25 -58.44 21.21
N LYS A 60 -9.47 -58.53 21.80
CA LYS A 60 -9.86 -58.52 23.25
C LYS A 60 -9.97 -57.15 23.98
N ASN A 61 -11.00 -56.88 24.79
CA ASN A 61 -12.29 -57.57 25.07
C ASN A 61 -13.23 -56.67 25.94
N ARG A 62 -14.54 -56.99 26.01
CA ARG A 62 -15.57 -56.58 27.03
C ARG A 62 -16.07 -55.11 27.01
N GLN A 63 -17.36 -54.81 27.24
CA GLN A 63 -18.62 -55.60 27.07
C GLN A 63 -19.86 -54.67 27.07
N PHE A 64 -20.97 -55.13 26.47
CA PHE A 64 -22.32 -54.50 26.50
C PHE A 64 -23.12 -54.86 27.77
N ALA A 65 -24.33 -54.27 27.96
CA ALA A 65 -25.60 -55.03 28.05
C ALA A 65 -26.89 -54.12 28.04
N PRO A 66 -28.07 -54.57 27.51
CA PRO A 66 -29.07 -53.64 26.92
C PRO A 66 -30.59 -53.70 27.37
N PRO A 67 -31.58 -54.37 26.72
CA PRO A 67 -32.97 -53.85 26.56
C PRO A 67 -34.10 -54.83 26.99
N PRO A 68 -35.37 -54.68 26.53
CA PRO A 68 -36.14 -55.88 26.09
C PRO A 68 -37.27 -55.73 25.01
N TYR A 69 -37.29 -56.66 24.02
CA TYR A 69 -38.42 -57.49 23.47
C TYR A 69 -39.72 -56.90 22.82
N ASN A 70 -40.56 -57.60 22.00
CA ASN A 70 -40.70 -59.07 21.72
C ASN A 70 -41.41 -59.50 20.37
N PHE A 71 -40.97 -60.64 19.76
CA PHE A 71 -41.61 -61.78 18.99
C PHE A 71 -42.92 -61.65 18.13
N ALA A 72 -43.36 -62.57 17.21
CA ALA A 72 -43.28 -64.06 17.06
C ALA A 72 -43.50 -64.62 15.58
N PRO A 73 -43.46 -65.96 15.28
CA PRO A 73 -43.13 -66.56 13.93
C PRO A 73 -44.20 -67.43 13.14
N PRO A 74 -43.88 -68.05 11.95
CA PRO A 74 -44.82 -68.72 10.99
C PRO A 74 -44.55 -70.21 10.60
N PRO A 75 -45.41 -70.88 9.77
CA PRO A 75 -45.01 -72.09 8.99
C PRO A 75 -45.72 -72.42 7.61
N GLY A 76 -44.96 -72.90 6.60
CA GLY A 76 -45.26 -74.17 5.86
C GLY A 76 -45.89 -74.27 4.43
N LEU A 77 -45.12 -74.88 3.49
CA LEU A 77 -45.46 -75.91 2.44
C LEU A 77 -46.10 -75.59 1.04
N ASN A 78 -45.38 -76.06 -0.02
CA ASN A 78 -45.77 -76.58 -1.38
C ASN A 78 -46.60 -75.68 -2.35
N ASP A 79 -46.59 -75.83 -3.70
CA ASP A 79 -46.09 -76.87 -4.63
C ASP A 79 -45.50 -76.24 -5.95
N THR A 80 -45.33 -77.01 -7.02
CA THR A 80 -44.42 -76.81 -8.17
C THR A 80 -45.05 -76.31 -9.48
N SER A 81 -44.32 -75.51 -10.29
CA SER A 81 -44.26 -75.66 -11.77
C SER A 81 -43.14 -74.85 -12.46
N GLN A 82 -42.73 -75.34 -13.63
CA GLN A 82 -41.60 -74.94 -14.48
C GLN A 82 -41.63 -73.51 -15.07
N GLY A 83 -40.46 -72.94 -15.41
CA GLY A 83 -40.34 -71.82 -16.36
C GLY A 83 -39.20 -70.84 -16.04
N GLY A 84 -37.97 -71.14 -16.47
CA GLY A 84 -36.78 -70.43 -16.01
C GLY A 84 -36.47 -69.09 -16.71
N LEU A 85 -35.75 -68.24 -15.99
CA LEU A 85 -34.71 -67.31 -16.46
C LEU A 85 -33.78 -67.00 -15.26
N ASP A 86 -32.47 -67.00 -15.50
CA ASP A 86 -31.42 -66.82 -14.47
C ASP A 86 -31.17 -65.34 -14.13
N SER A 87 -30.68 -64.93 -12.95
CA SER A 87 -30.66 -65.58 -11.62
C SER A 87 -30.19 -64.56 -10.56
N ASP A 88 -31.01 -64.23 -9.56
CA ASP A 88 -30.58 -63.54 -8.34
C ASP A 88 -29.84 -64.51 -7.38
N ARG A 89 -29.07 -63.98 -6.42
CA ARG A 89 -28.87 -64.62 -5.11
C ARG A 89 -28.75 -63.64 -3.95
N GLU A 90 -29.41 -64.02 -2.86
CA GLU A 90 -29.54 -63.29 -1.60
C GLU A 90 -28.42 -63.65 -0.59
N ALA A 91 -28.39 -62.93 0.54
CA ALA A 91 -27.70 -63.36 1.75
C ALA A 91 -28.60 -64.28 2.62
N GLN A 92 -28.02 -65.04 3.56
CA GLN A 92 -28.78 -65.85 4.53
C GLN A 92 -28.18 -65.86 5.95
N ASP A 93 -29.03 -65.49 6.91
CA ASP A 93 -29.22 -65.95 8.30
C ASP A 93 -28.16 -66.81 9.04
N LYS A 94 -27.94 -66.46 10.33
CA LYS A 94 -28.51 -67.23 11.47
C LYS A 94 -28.29 -66.60 12.86
N GLU A 95 -29.28 -66.75 13.73
CA GLU A 95 -29.25 -66.46 15.19
C GLU A 95 -29.23 -67.74 16.04
N VAL A 96 -29.12 -67.63 17.38
CA VAL A 96 -29.94 -68.33 18.41
C VAL A 96 -29.51 -67.97 19.86
N GLU A 97 -30.48 -67.48 20.67
CA GLU A 97 -30.74 -67.64 22.14
C GLU A 97 -29.64 -67.44 23.24
N MET A 98 -29.93 -67.38 24.56
CA MET A 98 -30.91 -66.65 25.42
C MET A 98 -30.90 -67.22 26.87
N ALA A 99 -30.82 -66.39 27.93
CA ALA A 99 -31.13 -66.74 29.35
C ALA A 99 -31.12 -65.54 30.32
N ASP A 100 -31.91 -65.58 31.40
CA ASP A 100 -32.13 -64.50 32.40
C ASP A 100 -31.31 -64.60 33.71
N THR A 101 -31.16 -63.49 34.45
CA THR A 101 -31.64 -63.36 35.86
C THR A 101 -31.47 -61.94 36.49
N ASP A 102 -32.45 -61.56 37.32
CA ASP A 102 -32.50 -60.57 38.42
C ASP A 102 -31.98 -59.11 38.31
N TYR A 103 -32.82 -58.17 38.78
CA TYR A 103 -32.50 -56.75 39.01
C TYR A 103 -33.23 -56.20 40.25
N GLN A 104 -32.59 -55.29 41.00
CA GLN A 104 -33.25 -54.47 42.05
C GLN A 104 -33.07 -52.97 41.74
N PRO A 105 -34.10 -52.12 41.96
CA PRO A 105 -34.08 -50.73 41.54
C PRO A 105 -33.36 -49.78 42.51
N ALA A 106 -32.72 -48.76 41.92
CA ALA A 106 -32.15 -47.59 42.61
C ALA A 106 -33.16 -46.41 42.65
N PRO A 107 -32.98 -45.40 43.52
CA PRO A 107 -34.04 -44.43 43.84
C PRO A 107 -34.28 -43.35 42.76
N PRO A 108 -35.45 -42.70 42.76
CA PRO A 108 -35.78 -41.63 41.82
C PRO A 108 -34.95 -40.35 42.03
N PRO A 109 -34.76 -39.52 40.99
CA PRO A 109 -34.12 -38.21 41.13
C PRO A 109 -34.95 -37.28 42.02
N ALA A 110 -34.27 -36.41 42.77
CA ALA A 110 -34.92 -35.48 43.69
C ALA A 110 -35.79 -34.45 42.95
N ALA A 111 -36.93 -34.09 43.54
CA ALA A 111 -37.85 -33.13 42.98
C ALA A 111 -37.25 -31.71 42.95
N ILE A 112 -37.39 -31.03 41.81
CA ILE A 112 -37.16 -29.59 41.70
C ILE A 112 -38.29 -28.90 42.47
N THR A 113 -37.94 -27.97 43.36
CA THR A 113 -38.90 -27.15 44.10
C THR A 113 -39.12 -25.82 43.40
N ASP A 114 -40.38 -25.39 43.34
CA ASP A 114 -40.81 -24.21 42.59
C ASP A 114 -40.64 -22.96 43.47
N ASP A 115 -39.40 -22.44 43.54
CA ASP A 115 -39.04 -21.26 44.33
C ASP A 115 -39.66 -19.99 43.68
N ALA A 116 -40.86 -19.63 44.15
CA ALA A 116 -41.79 -18.71 43.46
C ALA A 116 -41.34 -17.23 43.31
N THR A 117 -40.24 -16.80 43.94
CA THR A 117 -39.65 -15.46 43.73
C THR A 117 -38.12 -15.47 43.78
N GLY A 118 -37.49 -14.50 43.13
CA GLY A 118 -36.02 -14.43 43.01
C GLY A 118 -35.26 -14.13 44.31
N GLU A 119 -35.91 -13.64 45.37
CA GLU A 119 -35.25 -13.26 46.62
C GLU A 119 -34.88 -14.50 47.47
N ASP A 120 -35.73 -15.53 47.51
CA ASP A 120 -35.46 -16.79 48.22
C ASP A 120 -34.26 -17.53 47.64
N ALA A 121 -34.12 -17.54 46.31
CA ALA A 121 -32.98 -18.10 45.60
C ALA A 121 -31.66 -17.37 45.94
N TYR A 122 -31.72 -16.07 46.18
CA TYR A 122 -30.56 -15.26 46.59
C TYR A 122 -30.15 -15.55 48.04
N ALA A 123 -31.13 -15.64 48.96
CA ALA A 123 -30.89 -15.97 50.37
C ALA A 123 -30.25 -17.36 50.55
N ARG A 124 -30.73 -18.39 49.83
CA ARG A 124 -30.15 -19.75 49.88
C ARG A 124 -28.69 -19.77 49.38
N ARG A 125 -28.35 -18.94 48.38
CA ARG A 125 -26.99 -18.82 47.83
C ARG A 125 -26.00 -18.15 48.79
N LEU A 126 -26.47 -17.22 49.63
CA LEU A 126 -25.68 -16.55 50.66
C LEU A 126 -25.27 -17.50 51.80
N GLN A 127 -26.12 -18.45 52.20
CA GLN A 127 -25.80 -19.43 53.25
C GLN A 127 -24.73 -20.44 52.85
N ILE A 128 -24.69 -20.85 51.58
CA ILE A 128 -23.69 -21.80 51.06
C ILE A 128 -22.26 -21.22 51.11
N ASN A 129 -22.13 -19.89 50.99
CA ASN A 129 -20.82 -19.23 50.88
C ASN A 129 -20.22 -18.79 52.24
N GLN A 130 -20.66 -19.38 53.36
CA GLN A 130 -20.26 -18.99 54.73
C GLN A 130 -19.82 -20.15 55.65
N GLN A 131 -19.46 -21.32 55.10
CA GLN A 131 -18.86 -22.42 55.89
C GLN A 131 -17.33 -22.54 55.65
N PRO A 132 -16.53 -22.73 56.71
CA PRO A 132 -15.07 -22.86 56.61
C PRO A 132 -14.62 -24.27 56.16
N PRO A 133 -13.41 -24.41 55.59
CA PRO A 133 -12.92 -25.70 55.09
C PRO A 133 -12.58 -26.70 56.21
N ALA A 134 -12.86 -27.98 55.94
CA ALA A 134 -12.54 -29.13 56.79
C ALA A 134 -11.24 -29.84 56.31
N PRO A 135 -10.56 -30.64 57.16
CA PRO A 135 -9.18 -31.08 56.94
C PRO A 135 -9.02 -32.26 55.97
N SER A 136 -7.78 -32.48 55.50
CA SER A 136 -7.36 -33.53 54.58
C SER A 136 -6.66 -34.70 55.28
N ASP A 137 -7.04 -35.94 54.95
CA ASP A 137 -6.40 -37.18 55.43
C ASP A 137 -5.42 -37.81 54.40
N PRO A 138 -4.49 -38.71 54.83
CA PRO A 138 -3.27 -39.03 54.09
C PRO A 138 -3.33 -40.26 53.15
N PRO A 139 -2.35 -40.41 52.20
CA PRO A 139 -2.26 -41.54 51.28
C PRO A 139 -1.58 -42.81 51.86
N PRO A 140 -1.85 -44.01 51.31
CA PRO A 140 -1.31 -45.30 51.77
C PRO A 140 0.10 -45.66 51.21
N PRO A 141 0.81 -46.65 51.81
CA PRO A 141 2.24 -46.96 51.53
C PRO A 141 2.50 -48.00 50.39
N PRO A 142 3.76 -48.11 49.90
CA PRO A 142 4.16 -48.99 48.78
C PRO A 142 4.63 -50.42 49.18
N PRO A 143 4.74 -51.37 48.22
CA PRO A 143 5.27 -52.73 48.42
C PRO A 143 6.83 -52.84 48.31
N PRO A 144 7.45 -53.97 48.71
CA PRO A 144 8.91 -54.12 48.87
C PRO A 144 9.68 -54.81 47.71
N GLU A 145 11.00 -54.64 47.69
CA GLU A 145 11.98 -55.23 46.75
C GLU A 145 12.53 -56.62 47.16
N PRO A 146 13.06 -57.41 46.20
CA PRO A 146 14.48 -57.83 46.26
C PRO A 146 15.15 -58.11 44.87
N PRO A 147 16.45 -58.43 44.77
CA PRO A 147 17.63 -57.83 45.41
C PRO A 147 18.75 -57.45 44.39
N THR A 148 19.82 -56.79 44.85
CA THR A 148 20.89 -56.18 44.03
C THR A 148 22.10 -57.05 43.70
N THR A 149 22.77 -56.82 42.55
CA THR A 149 24.24 -56.72 42.39
C THR A 149 24.63 -56.03 41.07
N GLY A 150 25.54 -55.03 41.06
CA GLY A 150 26.23 -54.62 39.81
C GLY A 150 26.46 -53.12 39.48
N THR A 151 26.90 -52.27 40.40
CA THR A 151 27.43 -50.90 40.14
C THR A 151 28.96 -50.91 39.93
N PRO A 152 29.66 -49.79 39.55
CA PRO A 152 29.25 -48.40 39.20
C PRO A 152 29.69 -48.01 37.75
N SER A 153 29.62 -46.78 37.21
CA SER A 153 29.64 -45.43 37.82
C SER A 153 28.97 -44.30 37.01
N MET A 154 28.52 -43.29 37.78
CA MET A 154 28.36 -41.83 37.53
C MET A 154 28.03 -41.27 36.12
N SER A 155 27.15 -40.27 35.97
CA SER A 155 26.12 -39.74 36.89
C SER A 155 25.24 -38.73 36.13
N VAL A 156 23.93 -38.94 36.10
CA VAL A 156 22.94 -37.95 35.64
C VAL A 156 21.78 -37.94 36.62
N PHE A 157 21.34 -36.76 37.07
CA PHE A 157 20.04 -36.60 37.69
C PHE A 157 19.44 -35.23 37.34
N GLN A 158 18.16 -35.24 36.99
CA GLN A 158 17.31 -34.05 36.89
C GLN A 158 16.66 -33.78 38.27
N PRO A 159 15.55 -33.01 38.39
CA PRO A 159 15.63 -31.64 38.88
C PRO A 159 15.04 -31.48 40.29
N ALA A 160 15.50 -30.44 41.00
CA ALA A 160 14.87 -30.01 42.24
C ALA A 160 13.90 -28.86 41.98
N SER A 161 12.66 -28.99 42.47
CA SER A 161 11.76 -27.84 42.62
C SER A 161 12.21 -27.02 43.85
N ALA A 162 12.38 -25.71 43.68
CA ALA A 162 12.73 -24.79 44.76
C ALA A 162 11.99 -23.46 44.60
N THR A 163 11.34 -23.01 45.67
CA THR A 163 10.45 -21.84 45.66
C THR A 163 11.21 -20.52 45.46
N ILE A 164 10.58 -19.59 44.72
CA ILE A 164 11.05 -18.21 44.50
C ILE A 164 11.31 -17.50 45.84
N SER A 165 12.55 -17.05 46.08
CA SER A 165 12.86 -15.83 46.84
C SER A 165 14.36 -15.48 46.88
N ARG A 166 14.77 -14.44 46.12
CA ARG A 166 15.85 -13.53 46.51
C ARG A 166 15.81 -12.23 45.69
N ALA A 167 16.45 -11.19 46.23
CA ALA A 167 16.33 -9.81 45.76
C ALA A 167 17.14 -9.51 44.47
N PRO A 168 16.87 -8.39 43.77
CA PRO A 168 17.62 -8.00 42.58
C PRO A 168 19.10 -7.76 42.89
N VAL A 169 19.99 -8.48 42.21
CA VAL A 169 21.43 -8.19 42.21
C VAL A 169 21.67 -7.01 41.28
N ARG A 170 22.28 -5.94 41.81
CA ARG A 170 22.69 -4.79 41.00
C ARG A 170 23.89 -5.16 40.15
N TYR A 171 23.86 -4.81 38.85
CA TYR A 171 25.10 -4.59 38.12
C TYR A 171 25.76 -3.32 38.66
N VAL A 172 27.04 -3.41 38.99
CA VAL A 172 27.90 -2.27 39.31
C VAL A 172 28.81 -2.07 38.10
N LEU A 173 28.71 -0.90 37.46
CA LEU A 173 29.65 -0.50 36.41
C LEU A 173 30.99 -0.10 37.05
N PRO A 174 32.14 -0.30 36.36
CA PRO A 174 33.42 0.19 36.84
C PRO A 174 33.42 1.73 36.92
N PRO A 175 34.23 2.33 37.81
CA PRO A 175 34.34 3.78 37.91
C PRO A 175 34.94 4.39 36.62
N PRO A 176 34.53 5.60 36.23
CA PRO A 176 35.16 6.35 35.15
C PRO A 176 36.58 6.82 35.54
N PRO A 177 37.40 7.26 34.57
CA PRO A 177 38.73 7.82 34.86
C PRO A 177 38.68 9.05 35.77
N GLU A 178 39.69 9.18 36.63
CA GLU A 178 39.90 10.35 37.49
C GLU A 178 40.46 11.52 36.65
N ASP A 179 39.57 12.36 36.09
CA ASP A 179 39.78 13.79 35.80
C ASP A 179 38.52 14.39 35.10
N ILE A 180 37.40 14.47 35.83
CA ILE A 180 36.18 15.17 35.38
C ILE A 180 35.60 15.94 36.59
N PRO A 181 35.43 17.28 36.53
CA PRO A 181 34.84 18.07 37.63
C PRO A 181 33.36 17.71 37.85
N ALA A 182 32.88 17.91 39.07
CA ALA A 182 31.74 17.13 39.60
C ALA A 182 30.51 17.95 40.01
N THR A 183 30.43 19.22 39.59
CA THR A 183 29.22 20.04 39.71
C THR A 183 28.98 20.89 38.46
N GLU A 184 27.71 21.23 38.22
CA GLU A 184 27.30 22.17 37.15
C GLU A 184 27.80 23.60 37.45
N GLU A 185 27.94 23.95 38.73
CA GLU A 185 28.49 25.22 39.23
C GLU A 185 30.01 25.37 38.98
N GLU A 186 30.81 24.29 39.07
CA GLU A 186 32.22 24.29 38.63
C GLU A 186 32.36 24.46 37.10
N LEU A 187 31.37 23.97 36.34
CA LEU A 187 31.33 24.11 34.89
C LEU A 187 30.99 25.54 34.46
N GLU A 188 30.02 26.18 35.10
CA GLU A 188 29.71 27.60 34.84
C GLU A 188 30.85 28.53 35.29
N ALA A 189 31.54 28.22 36.41
CA ALA A 189 32.71 28.98 36.85
C ALA A 189 33.87 28.92 35.84
N THR A 190 34.12 27.76 35.21
CA THR A 190 35.19 27.61 34.20
C THR A 190 34.86 28.27 32.85
N PHE A 191 33.60 28.63 32.58
CA PHE A 191 33.23 29.51 31.46
C PHE A 191 33.20 31.01 31.83
N ALA A 192 33.41 31.37 33.09
CA ALA A 192 33.33 32.76 33.57
C ALA A 192 34.68 33.52 33.57
N GLU A 193 35.82 32.84 33.44
CA GLU A 193 37.17 33.43 33.56
C GLU A 193 37.96 33.52 32.23
N GLU A 194 37.39 34.13 31.18
CA GLU A 194 38.17 34.66 30.04
C GLU A 194 37.92 36.16 29.81
N GLU A 195 38.85 37.00 30.31
CA GLU A 195 38.90 38.46 30.07
C GLU A 195 39.50 38.80 28.67
N PRO A 196 39.12 39.93 28.05
CA PRO A 196 39.29 40.14 26.61
C PRO A 196 40.66 40.68 26.16
N VAL A 197 41.21 40.10 25.10
CA VAL A 197 42.41 40.63 24.41
C VAL A 197 42.04 41.80 23.49
N GLN A 198 42.63 42.97 23.74
CA GLN A 198 42.46 44.19 22.94
C GLN A 198 43.37 44.24 21.70
N LYS A 199 42.90 44.90 20.62
CA LYS A 199 43.61 45.67 19.56
C LYS A 199 42.80 45.67 18.25
N GLU A 200 42.88 46.62 17.32
CA GLU A 200 43.31 48.04 17.26
C GLU A 200 42.77 48.57 15.90
N GLU A 201 42.51 49.87 15.73
CA GLU A 201 42.06 50.40 14.42
C GLU A 201 43.22 50.60 13.43
N GLY A 202 42.99 50.33 12.15
CA GLY A 202 44.00 50.52 11.08
C GLY A 202 43.42 50.41 9.67
N ASP A 203 43.48 51.51 8.91
CA ASP A 203 42.80 51.68 7.62
C ASP A 203 43.69 51.32 6.40
N ALA A 204 43.13 50.56 5.46
CA ALA A 204 43.70 50.24 4.15
C ALA A 204 42.62 49.61 3.22
N PRO A 205 42.61 49.87 1.91
CA PRO A 205 41.51 49.49 1.01
C PRO A 205 41.41 47.98 0.76
N ARG A 206 40.20 47.41 0.87
CA ARG A 206 39.94 45.95 0.76
C ARG A 206 38.96 45.57 -0.35
N SER A 207 39.12 44.36 -0.89
CA SER A 207 38.56 43.92 -2.18
C SER A 207 37.12 43.37 -2.14
N LEU A 208 36.47 43.29 -3.31
CA LEU A 208 35.10 42.80 -3.52
C LEU A 208 34.95 41.27 -3.53
N ARG A 209 35.69 40.53 -2.68
CA ARG A 209 35.58 39.05 -2.62
C ARG A 209 34.51 38.59 -1.60
N PRO A 210 33.73 37.53 -1.90
CA PRO A 210 32.85 36.89 -0.92
C PRO A 210 33.62 36.41 0.32
N GLY A 211 32.93 36.36 1.47
CA GLY A 211 33.49 35.86 2.74
C GLY A 211 34.06 36.92 3.68
N GLN A 212 34.20 38.19 3.28
CA GLN A 212 34.59 39.28 4.19
C GLN A 212 33.39 39.94 4.89
N GLN A 213 33.58 40.38 6.13
CA GLN A 213 32.54 41.01 6.95
C GLN A 213 31.95 42.26 6.26
N GLY A 214 30.62 42.37 6.26
CA GLY A 214 29.87 43.42 5.56
C GLY A 214 29.84 43.31 4.01
N PHE A 215 30.35 42.22 3.41
CA PHE A 215 30.30 42.02 1.94
C PHE A 215 28.87 42.09 1.40
N ALA A 216 27.92 41.43 2.05
CA ALA A 216 26.51 41.43 1.65
C ALA A 216 25.89 42.83 1.70
N GLU A 217 26.17 43.61 2.75
CA GLU A 217 25.65 44.97 2.92
C GLU A 217 26.16 45.93 1.83
N ARG A 218 27.47 45.83 1.50
CA ARG A 218 28.07 46.60 0.38
C ARG A 218 27.55 46.17 -0.99
N LEU A 219 27.25 44.89 -1.18
CA LEU A 219 26.66 44.37 -2.42
C LEU A 219 25.22 44.87 -2.59
N MET A 220 24.40 44.81 -1.54
CA MET A 220 23.00 45.28 -1.53
C MET A 220 22.91 46.79 -1.82
N ALA A 221 23.78 47.60 -1.20
CA ALA A 221 23.87 49.04 -1.44
C ALA A 221 24.15 49.38 -2.92
N LYS A 222 24.99 48.59 -3.61
CA LYS A 222 25.29 48.77 -5.04
C LYS A 222 24.06 48.59 -5.94
N TYR A 223 23.07 47.81 -5.51
CA TYR A 223 21.78 47.63 -6.20
C TYR A 223 20.69 48.60 -5.71
N GLY A 224 21.06 49.64 -4.95
CA GLY A 224 20.14 50.71 -4.52
C GLY A 224 19.40 50.45 -3.20
N TRP A 225 19.80 49.45 -2.41
CA TRP A 225 19.17 49.11 -1.14
C TRP A 225 19.93 49.76 0.03
N THR A 226 19.35 50.76 0.69
CA THR A 226 19.89 51.29 1.95
C THR A 226 19.38 50.50 3.15
N LYS A 227 20.14 50.52 4.24
CA LYS A 227 19.84 49.78 5.48
C LYS A 227 18.48 50.24 6.04
N GLY A 228 17.52 49.33 6.12
CA GLY A 228 16.14 49.60 6.56
C GLY A 228 15.13 49.95 5.45
N SER A 229 15.51 50.06 4.18
CA SER A 229 14.62 50.49 3.09
C SER A 229 14.13 49.36 2.15
N GLY A 230 14.05 48.12 2.64
CA GLY A 230 13.58 46.95 1.88
C GLY A 230 12.23 46.42 2.38
N LEU A 231 11.35 45.98 1.48
CA LEU A 231 10.15 45.22 1.87
C LEU A 231 10.59 43.94 2.62
N GLY A 232 10.09 43.74 3.84
CA GLY A 232 10.52 42.67 4.74
C GLY A 232 11.48 43.10 5.87
N ALA A 233 11.89 44.37 5.93
CA ALA A 233 12.76 44.90 7.00
C ALA A 233 12.18 44.80 8.43
N THR A 234 10.90 44.44 8.58
CA THR A 234 10.20 44.21 9.85
C THR A 234 9.92 42.72 10.13
N GLY A 235 10.69 41.80 9.55
CA GLY A 235 10.65 40.36 9.86
C GLY A 235 9.52 39.55 9.22
N SER A 236 8.57 40.19 8.51
CA SER A 236 7.54 39.49 7.75
C SER A 236 8.12 38.87 6.47
N GLY A 237 8.40 37.56 6.49
CA GLY A 237 8.82 36.80 5.31
C GLY A 237 7.79 36.84 4.17
N ILE A 238 8.25 36.74 2.92
CA ILE A 238 7.37 36.78 1.74
C ILE A 238 6.77 35.38 1.51
N VAL A 239 5.57 35.15 2.06
CA VAL A 239 4.92 33.82 2.09
C VAL A 239 4.09 33.47 0.84
N ASN A 240 3.99 34.37 -0.15
CA ASN A 240 3.24 34.12 -1.39
C ASN A 240 3.92 34.73 -2.63
N PRO A 241 3.92 34.05 -3.80
CA PRO A 241 4.50 34.57 -5.04
C PRO A 241 3.64 35.68 -5.66
N LEU A 242 4.30 36.71 -6.18
CA LEU A 242 3.66 37.82 -6.90
C LEU A 242 3.50 37.50 -8.38
N GLN A 243 2.28 37.52 -8.92
CA GLN A 243 2.06 37.58 -10.37
C GLN A 243 2.07 39.03 -10.87
N VAL A 244 2.79 39.28 -11.96
CA VAL A 244 2.87 40.59 -12.64
C VAL A 244 2.29 40.45 -14.04
N LYS A 245 1.26 41.23 -14.37
CA LYS A 245 0.70 41.32 -15.72
C LYS A 245 1.21 42.59 -16.42
N VAL A 246 2.08 42.42 -17.40
CA VAL A 246 2.78 43.53 -18.09
C VAL A 246 1.87 44.18 -19.13
N GLN A 247 1.91 45.51 -19.23
CA GLN A 247 1.31 46.28 -20.34
C GLN A 247 2.42 46.80 -21.27
N LYS A 248 2.18 46.75 -22.60
CA LYS A 248 3.17 47.18 -23.61
C LYS A 248 3.28 48.71 -23.67
N GLN A 249 4.50 49.22 -23.84
CA GLN A 249 4.80 50.67 -23.94
C GLN A 249 4.38 51.25 -25.30
N LYS A 250 4.18 52.59 -25.36
CA LYS A 250 4.06 53.36 -26.61
C LYS A 250 5.31 54.21 -26.86
N LYS A 251 5.67 54.41 -28.14
CA LYS A 251 6.76 55.30 -28.56
C LYS A 251 6.26 56.76 -28.63
N LYS A 252 7.11 57.73 -28.27
CA LYS A 252 6.87 59.17 -28.44
C LYS A 252 7.14 59.64 -29.88
N PRO A 253 6.56 60.78 -30.32
CA PRO A 253 6.98 61.47 -31.54
C PRO A 253 8.40 62.04 -31.41
N ASP A 254 9.14 62.10 -32.52
CA ASP A 254 10.55 62.52 -32.52
C ASP A 254 10.75 64.02 -32.21
N SER A 255 9.70 64.84 -32.34
CA SER A 255 9.69 66.25 -31.89
C SER A 255 9.83 66.43 -30.37
N GLU A 256 9.64 65.37 -29.58
CA GLU A 256 9.93 65.34 -28.13
C GLU A 256 11.25 64.61 -27.81
N GLY A 257 12.17 64.46 -28.79
CA GLY A 257 13.52 63.95 -28.56
C GLY A 257 13.69 62.43 -28.67
N GLY A 258 12.69 61.70 -29.19
CA GLY A 258 12.82 60.30 -29.62
C GLY A 258 13.02 59.26 -28.51
N GLY A 259 11.95 58.59 -28.08
CA GLY A 259 12.04 57.53 -27.07
C GLY A 259 10.72 56.80 -26.79
N PHE A 260 10.71 55.88 -25.82
CA PHE A 260 9.49 55.21 -25.35
C PHE A 260 8.93 55.90 -24.10
N ALA A 261 7.61 55.97 -24.00
CA ALA A 261 6.92 56.54 -22.84
C ALA A 261 6.77 55.49 -21.73
N MET A 262 7.26 55.81 -20.53
CA MET A 262 7.06 55.00 -19.33
C MET A 262 5.60 55.10 -18.85
N PRO A 263 4.92 53.98 -18.52
CA PRO A 263 3.51 54.00 -18.13
C PRO A 263 3.33 54.45 -16.66
N PRO A 264 2.32 55.30 -16.36
CA PRO A 264 1.97 55.66 -14.99
C PRO A 264 1.04 54.60 -14.36
N GLY A 265 1.39 54.13 -13.15
CA GLY A 265 0.55 53.25 -12.33
C GLY A 265 1.06 51.80 -12.26
N ARG A 266 1.18 51.27 -11.03
CA ARG A 266 1.52 49.87 -10.74
C ARG A 266 0.24 49.03 -10.58
N GLY A 267 0.36 47.71 -10.78
CA GLY A 267 -0.79 46.78 -10.85
C GLY A 267 -1.62 46.66 -9.56
N LYS A 268 -2.89 46.29 -9.73
CA LYS A 268 -3.89 46.11 -8.66
C LYS A 268 -3.90 44.67 -8.14
N ILE A 269 -3.84 44.50 -6.82
CA ILE A 269 -3.92 43.20 -6.14
C ILE A 269 -5.39 42.82 -5.86
N ILE A 270 -5.72 41.53 -5.95
CA ILE A 270 -7.02 40.96 -5.58
C ILE A 270 -6.77 39.84 -4.56
N ALA A 271 -7.56 39.80 -3.48
CA ALA A 271 -7.40 38.83 -2.41
C ALA A 271 -8.44 37.69 -2.50
N SER A 272 -8.00 36.46 -2.21
CA SER A 272 -8.83 35.26 -2.09
C SER A 272 -8.85 34.74 -0.65
N LYS A 273 -9.88 33.97 -0.28
CA LYS A 273 -10.20 33.68 1.13
C LYS A 273 -9.23 32.71 1.84
N LYS A 274 -9.08 32.94 3.14
CA LYS A 274 -8.22 32.25 4.12
C LYS A 274 -8.67 30.80 4.40
N LYS A 275 -7.72 29.91 4.66
CA LYS A 275 -7.90 28.67 5.45
C LYS A 275 -6.72 28.56 6.45
N THR A 276 -6.91 27.82 7.54
CA THR A 276 -6.08 27.89 8.76
C THR A 276 -4.98 26.81 8.83
N GLU A 277 -3.91 27.13 9.55
CA GLU A 277 -2.89 26.21 10.09
C GLU A 277 -3.08 26.10 11.63
N GLU A 278 -2.40 25.15 12.29
CA GLU A 278 -2.56 24.85 13.72
C GLU A 278 -1.51 25.55 14.61
N GLY A 279 -1.91 25.97 15.81
CA GLY A 279 -1.12 26.79 16.73
C GLY A 279 -0.21 26.04 17.69
N GLY A 280 0.64 26.79 18.42
CA GLY A 280 1.68 26.25 19.32
C GLY A 280 1.18 25.65 20.66
N LYS A 281 2.12 25.10 21.45
CA LYS A 281 1.88 24.34 22.70
C LYS A 281 0.84 24.94 23.66
N PHE A 282 0.79 26.26 23.77
CA PHE A 282 -0.07 26.98 24.71
C PHE A 282 -1.29 27.66 24.05
N GLY A 283 -1.51 27.44 22.75
CA GLY A 283 -2.36 28.25 21.90
C GLY A 283 -1.58 29.37 21.20
N ASP A 284 -2.27 30.14 20.35
CA ASP A 284 -1.71 31.31 19.67
C ASP A 284 -1.44 32.44 20.67
N MET A 285 -0.29 33.11 20.56
CA MET A 285 0.16 34.11 21.54
C MET A 285 -0.75 35.35 21.55
N THR A 286 -1.22 35.72 22.73
CA THR A 286 -2.21 36.79 22.96
C THR A 286 -1.94 37.51 24.28
N GLU A 287 -2.73 38.55 24.57
CA GLU A 287 -2.60 39.38 25.78
C GLU A 287 -3.45 38.85 26.95
N VAL A 288 -4.39 37.96 26.66
CA VAL A 288 -5.26 37.32 27.64
C VAL A 288 -4.80 35.88 27.85
N ILE A 289 -4.78 35.45 29.10
CA ILE A 289 -4.53 34.05 29.48
C ILE A 289 -5.76 33.49 30.20
N VAL A 290 -5.94 32.19 30.12
CA VAL A 290 -6.92 31.44 30.91
C VAL A 290 -6.20 30.42 31.79
N LEU A 291 -6.58 30.39 33.07
CA LEU A 291 -6.10 29.52 34.11
C LEU A 291 -7.26 28.59 34.52
N HIS A 292 -7.14 27.30 34.20
CA HIS A 292 -8.10 26.28 34.62
C HIS A 292 -7.61 25.57 35.88
N GLY A 293 -8.54 25.11 36.73
CA GLY A 293 -8.24 24.39 37.97
C GLY A 293 -7.89 25.27 39.17
N MET A 294 -7.62 26.56 38.96
CA MET A 294 -7.11 27.45 40.01
C MET A 294 -8.07 27.65 41.19
N VAL A 295 -9.38 27.72 40.94
CA VAL A 295 -10.39 28.01 41.98
C VAL A 295 -11.43 26.90 42.17
N ASP A 296 -11.15 25.71 41.63
CA ASP A 296 -12.07 24.57 41.71
C ASP A 296 -12.21 24.07 43.15
N GLY A 297 -13.44 23.99 43.66
CA GLY A 297 -13.74 23.53 45.02
C GLY A 297 -13.61 24.58 46.12
N LEU A 298 -13.37 25.86 45.79
CA LEU A 298 -13.53 26.98 46.72
C LEU A 298 -15.00 27.42 46.81
N ASP A 299 -15.43 27.88 47.98
CA ASP A 299 -16.69 28.60 48.15
C ASP A 299 -16.51 30.05 47.68
N LEU A 300 -16.71 30.25 46.37
CA LEU A 300 -16.50 31.54 45.71
C LEU A 300 -17.46 32.64 46.14
N ASP A 301 -18.56 32.32 46.83
CA ASP A 301 -19.45 33.35 47.37
C ASP A 301 -18.93 33.83 48.74
N ALA A 302 -18.50 32.92 49.62
CA ALA A 302 -17.84 33.29 50.88
C ALA A 302 -16.51 34.07 50.66
N GLU A 303 -15.66 33.61 49.74
CA GLU A 303 -14.35 34.23 49.44
C GLU A 303 -14.45 35.57 48.67
N LEU A 304 -15.65 35.97 48.23
CA LEU A 304 -15.89 37.26 47.57
C LEU A 304 -16.80 38.21 48.39
N GLU A 305 -17.51 37.72 49.42
CA GLU A 305 -18.26 38.56 50.36
C GLU A 305 -17.46 38.97 51.62
N ASN A 306 -16.41 38.22 52.02
CA ASN A 306 -15.51 38.58 53.14
C ASN A 306 -14.64 39.81 52.82
N SER A 307 -15.22 41.00 53.01
CA SER A 307 -14.81 42.25 52.36
C SER A 307 -14.04 43.23 53.25
N GLU A 308 -13.18 42.74 54.14
CA GLU A 308 -12.21 43.57 54.87
C GLU A 308 -10.76 43.51 54.30
N GLY A 309 -10.48 42.61 53.34
CA GLY A 309 -9.13 42.40 52.78
C GLY A 309 -8.93 42.71 51.29
N GLY A 310 -10.01 42.83 50.49
CA GLY A 310 -9.92 42.91 49.02
C GLY A 310 -9.88 41.52 48.37
N GLY A 311 -11.05 40.87 48.26
CA GLY A 311 -11.17 39.43 47.99
C GLY A 311 -10.59 38.93 46.65
N LEU A 312 -10.44 37.60 46.59
CA LEU A 312 -9.68 36.76 45.65
C LEU A 312 -9.37 37.29 44.22
N MET A 313 -10.31 37.97 43.55
CA MET A 313 -10.04 38.57 42.23
C MET A 313 -8.93 39.63 42.27
N GLN A 314 -8.84 40.39 43.37
CA GLN A 314 -7.83 41.44 43.54
C GLN A 314 -6.46 40.83 43.82
N GLU A 315 -6.35 39.86 44.74
CA GLU A 315 -5.10 39.15 45.05
C GLU A 315 -4.46 38.51 43.82
N ILE A 316 -5.27 37.82 42.99
CA ILE A 316 -4.81 37.21 41.72
C ILE A 316 -4.30 38.30 40.76
N GLY A 317 -4.98 39.45 40.72
CA GLY A 317 -4.56 40.60 39.93
C GLY A 317 -3.23 41.18 40.40
N GLU A 318 -3.04 41.31 41.71
CA GLU A 318 -1.84 41.89 42.32
C GLU A 318 -0.62 40.96 42.22
N GLU A 319 -0.74 39.65 42.52
CA GLU A 319 0.38 38.70 42.32
C GLU A 319 0.83 38.66 40.85
N CYS A 320 -0.13 38.65 39.91
CA CYS A 320 0.20 38.64 38.48
C CYS A 320 0.83 39.96 38.00
N ASN A 321 0.33 41.09 38.50
CA ASN A 321 0.83 42.44 38.19
C ASN A 321 2.28 42.63 38.65
N GLU A 322 2.59 42.20 39.89
CA GLU A 322 3.95 42.27 40.45
C GLU A 322 4.93 41.32 39.75
N LYS A 323 4.55 40.04 39.55
CA LYS A 323 5.51 38.99 39.15
C LYS A 323 5.66 38.82 37.64
N TYR A 324 4.62 39.06 36.84
CA TYR A 324 4.64 38.79 35.40
C TYR A 324 4.52 40.06 34.54
N GLY A 325 3.99 41.14 35.11
CA GLY A 325 3.86 42.46 34.52
C GLY A 325 2.42 42.94 34.48
N ARG A 326 2.22 44.19 34.04
CA ARG A 326 0.98 44.93 34.30
C ARG A 326 -0.28 44.20 33.82
N VAL A 327 -1.14 43.87 34.78
CA VAL A 327 -2.50 43.36 34.57
C VAL A 327 -3.43 44.53 34.26
N GLU A 328 -4.32 44.33 33.28
CA GLU A 328 -5.39 45.26 32.92
C GLU A 328 -6.73 44.83 33.55
N ARG A 329 -7.01 43.52 33.57
CA ARG A 329 -8.28 42.96 34.06
C ARG A 329 -8.13 41.50 34.50
N VAL A 330 -8.76 41.14 35.62
CA VAL A 330 -9.04 39.75 36.02
C VAL A 330 -10.54 39.49 35.88
N PHE A 331 -10.93 38.26 35.52
CA PHE A 331 -12.33 37.84 35.47
C PHE A 331 -12.46 36.35 35.80
N ILE A 332 -13.46 35.96 36.60
CA ILE A 332 -13.75 34.55 36.93
C ILE A 332 -15.14 34.21 36.37
N HIS A 333 -15.21 33.26 35.44
CA HIS A 333 -16.48 32.90 34.78
C HIS A 333 -17.26 31.89 35.61
N ARG A 334 -18.20 32.36 36.43
CA ARG A 334 -18.97 31.52 37.37
C ARG A 334 -19.94 30.53 36.72
N GLU A 335 -20.34 30.73 35.46
CA GLU A 335 -21.37 29.94 34.77
C GLU A 335 -20.79 28.77 33.94
N SER A 336 -19.82 28.02 34.46
CA SER A 336 -19.27 26.83 33.79
C SER A 336 -19.75 25.52 34.43
N ASN A 337 -20.27 24.60 33.61
CA ASN A 337 -20.60 23.23 34.02
C ASN A 337 -19.33 22.35 34.17
N GLY A 338 -18.33 22.85 34.88
CA GLY A 338 -16.98 22.27 34.99
C GLY A 338 -15.96 23.29 35.52
N PRO A 339 -14.66 22.95 35.50
CA PRO A 339 -13.56 23.75 36.06
C PRO A 339 -13.67 25.25 35.78
N ILE A 340 -13.73 26.05 36.84
CA ILE A 340 -14.06 27.47 36.80
C ILE A 340 -12.85 28.24 36.26
N PRO A 341 -12.93 28.84 35.05
CA PRO A 341 -11.77 29.47 34.43
C PRO A 341 -11.57 30.89 34.96
N VAL A 342 -10.36 31.15 35.42
CA VAL A 342 -9.87 32.49 35.75
C VAL A 342 -9.15 33.06 34.53
N PHE A 343 -9.56 34.23 34.07
CA PHE A 343 -8.95 34.96 32.96
C PHE A 343 -8.14 36.14 33.49
N VAL A 344 -6.94 36.34 32.94
CA VAL A 344 -6.10 37.50 33.24
C VAL A 344 -5.66 38.14 31.93
N LYS A 345 -6.05 39.41 31.72
CA LYS A 345 -5.57 40.24 30.61
C LYS A 345 -4.38 41.08 31.09
N PHE A 346 -3.27 40.98 30.39
CA PHE A 346 -2.07 41.81 30.58
C PHE A 346 -2.04 42.93 29.54
N THR A 347 -1.37 44.04 29.85
CA THR A 347 -1.19 45.14 28.87
C THR A 347 -0.10 44.87 27.81
N ALA A 348 0.38 43.62 27.71
CA ALA A 348 1.37 43.19 26.73
C ALA A 348 1.45 41.64 26.63
N GLN A 349 1.54 41.12 25.41
CA GLN A 349 1.67 39.68 25.10
C GLN A 349 2.87 39.01 25.81
N LEU A 350 3.96 39.74 26.02
CA LEU A 350 5.16 39.20 26.66
C LEU A 350 4.96 38.91 28.16
N SER A 351 4.08 39.65 28.84
CA SER A 351 3.69 39.38 30.23
C SER A 351 2.75 38.18 30.33
N ALA A 352 1.79 38.07 29.41
CA ALA A 352 0.96 36.89 29.26
C ALA A 352 1.80 35.62 29.00
N LEU A 353 2.84 35.70 28.16
CA LEU A 353 3.78 34.60 27.92
C LEU A 353 4.58 34.21 29.18
N ARG A 354 5.02 35.18 29.99
CA ARG A 354 5.69 34.90 31.28
C ARG A 354 4.76 34.18 32.24
N ALA A 355 3.54 34.71 32.41
CA ALA A 355 2.53 34.12 33.27
C ALA A 355 2.14 32.69 32.85
N VAL A 356 1.91 32.44 31.55
CA VAL A 356 1.58 31.08 31.04
C VAL A 356 2.71 30.07 31.32
N ASN A 357 3.97 30.43 31.09
CA ASN A 357 5.08 29.51 31.35
C ASN A 357 5.36 29.31 32.86
N ALA A 358 5.02 30.28 33.72
CA ALA A 358 5.27 30.21 35.16
C ALA A 358 4.10 29.64 35.98
N LEU A 359 2.87 29.64 35.45
CA LEU A 359 1.66 29.16 36.13
C LEU A 359 1.21 27.77 35.62
N GLU A 360 1.62 27.32 34.44
CA GLU A 360 1.39 25.94 33.99
C GLU A 360 1.99 24.92 34.99
N GLY A 361 1.13 24.09 35.57
CA GLY A 361 1.52 23.06 36.53
C GLY A 361 1.76 23.55 37.97
N ARG A 362 1.65 24.85 38.26
CA ARG A 362 1.73 25.37 39.63
C ARG A 362 0.52 24.88 40.44
N VAL A 363 0.74 24.43 41.67
CA VAL A 363 -0.35 23.99 42.56
C VAL A 363 -0.93 25.18 43.33
N PHE A 364 -2.26 25.30 43.35
CA PHE A 364 -3.02 26.28 44.14
C PHE A 364 -4.26 25.60 44.72
N ASN A 365 -4.52 25.80 46.02
CA ASN A 365 -5.56 25.10 46.79
C ASN A 365 -5.63 23.56 46.55
N GLY A 366 -4.47 22.91 46.39
CA GLY A 366 -4.37 21.47 46.09
C GLY A 366 -4.57 21.07 44.62
N ASN A 367 -5.09 21.97 43.77
CA ASN A 367 -5.29 21.73 42.34
C ASN A 367 -4.07 22.17 41.51
N MET A 368 -3.78 21.50 40.39
CA MET A 368 -2.79 21.96 39.42
C MET A 368 -3.42 22.95 38.43
N ILE A 369 -2.85 24.15 38.33
CA ILE A 369 -3.24 25.16 37.34
C ILE A 369 -2.82 24.69 35.93
N THR A 370 -3.74 24.80 34.96
CA THR A 370 -3.41 24.68 33.53
C THR A 370 -3.55 26.04 32.86
N ALA A 371 -2.46 26.59 32.32
CA ALA A 371 -2.39 27.96 31.82
C ALA A 371 -2.29 27.99 30.28
N ARG A 372 -3.24 28.64 29.59
CA ARG A 372 -3.26 28.74 28.11
C ARG A 372 -3.49 30.18 27.68
N PHE A 373 -3.07 30.51 26.46
CA PHE A 373 -3.45 31.76 25.81
C PHE A 373 -4.95 31.77 25.46
N TYR A 374 -5.55 32.95 25.47
CA TYR A 374 -6.95 33.16 25.13
C TYR A 374 -7.13 34.31 24.14
N ASP A 375 -8.04 34.09 23.18
CA ASP A 375 -8.36 35.04 22.13
C ASP A 375 -8.87 36.38 22.71
N THR A 376 -8.11 37.46 22.51
CA THR A 376 -8.42 38.79 23.06
C THR A 376 -9.77 39.33 22.56
N GLU A 377 -10.13 39.09 21.28
CA GLU A 377 -11.45 39.52 20.77
C GLU A 377 -12.57 38.72 21.44
N LYS A 378 -12.40 37.42 21.68
CA LYS A 378 -13.41 36.62 22.41
C LYS A 378 -13.55 37.07 23.88
N PHE A 379 -12.44 37.41 24.54
CA PHE A 379 -12.46 37.95 25.91
C PHE A 379 -13.24 39.26 25.99
N GLU A 380 -12.94 40.25 25.15
CA GLU A 380 -13.65 41.54 25.16
C GLU A 380 -15.13 41.42 24.76
N ASN A 381 -15.47 40.50 23.85
CA ASN A 381 -16.86 40.23 23.45
C ASN A 381 -17.64 39.34 24.46
N GLY A 382 -17.08 39.03 25.64
CA GLY A 382 -17.76 38.24 26.68
C GLY A 382 -17.91 36.75 26.38
N VAL A 383 -17.18 36.22 25.39
CA VAL A 383 -17.28 34.83 24.95
C VAL A 383 -16.20 34.00 25.65
N TYR A 384 -16.49 33.56 26.88
CA TYR A 384 -15.51 32.88 27.75
C TYR A 384 -15.47 31.35 27.58
N GLN A 385 -16.50 30.73 27.01
CA GLN A 385 -16.52 29.28 26.74
C GLN A 385 -16.16 28.94 25.29
N LYS A 386 -15.36 27.88 25.09
CA LYS A 386 -15.10 27.32 23.74
C LYS A 386 -16.39 26.75 23.15
N GLN A 387 -17.02 27.48 22.23
CA GLN A 387 -18.11 26.97 21.38
C GLN A 387 -17.57 26.01 20.31
N TRP A 388 -17.05 24.85 20.75
CA TRP A 388 -16.37 23.82 19.95
C TRP A 388 -17.11 23.45 18.66
N ARG A 389 -18.45 23.40 18.71
CA ARG A 389 -19.36 23.14 17.57
C ARG A 389 -19.23 24.11 16.37
N LYS A 390 -18.58 25.26 16.53
CA LYS A 390 -18.37 26.26 15.47
C LYS A 390 -17.08 26.00 14.68
N ASP A 391 -16.04 25.57 15.37
CA ASP A 391 -14.70 25.37 14.80
C ASP A 391 -14.47 23.90 14.38
N HIS A 392 -15.14 22.94 15.03
CA HIS A 392 -15.08 21.51 14.75
C HIS A 392 -16.50 20.94 14.47
N PRO A 393 -17.11 21.23 13.31
CA PRO A 393 -18.50 20.85 13.04
C PRO A 393 -18.72 19.33 12.81
N PHE A 394 -17.66 18.56 12.50
CA PHE A 394 -17.75 17.13 12.17
C PHE A 394 -16.51 16.35 12.64
N GLY A 395 -16.43 16.05 13.93
CA GLY A 395 -15.39 15.18 14.50
C GLY A 395 -15.90 14.40 15.71
N PHE A 396 -15.53 13.13 15.82
CA PHE A 396 -15.72 12.33 17.03
C PHE A 396 -14.46 12.41 17.88
N TYR A 397 -14.61 12.50 19.21
CA TYR A 397 -13.50 12.25 20.13
C TYR A 397 -13.95 11.40 21.31
N ALA A 398 -13.02 10.61 21.82
CA ALA A 398 -13.15 9.80 23.02
C ALA A 398 -11.86 9.94 23.84
N LYS A 399 -11.99 10.23 25.13
CA LYS A 399 -10.85 10.44 26.04
C LYS A 399 -11.04 9.62 27.32
N PRO A 400 -10.06 8.82 27.77
CA PRO A 400 -10.15 8.14 29.05
C PRO A 400 -10.09 9.17 30.18
N ASN A 401 -10.98 9.03 31.15
CA ASN A 401 -11.12 9.97 32.26
C ASN A 401 -10.00 9.76 33.30
N ARG A 402 -9.86 10.66 34.28
CA ARG A 402 -8.92 10.47 35.41
C ARG A 402 -9.68 10.29 36.72
N ASN A 403 -9.16 9.44 37.59
CA ASN A 403 -9.68 9.26 38.94
C ASN A 403 -9.25 10.44 39.85
N PRO A 404 -9.83 10.57 41.07
CA PRO A 404 -9.45 11.64 42.01
C PRO A 404 -7.98 11.62 42.46
N GLN A 405 -7.24 10.56 42.18
CA GLN A 405 -5.80 10.41 42.45
C GLN A 405 -4.94 10.74 41.21
N GLY A 406 -5.54 11.31 40.15
CA GLY A 406 -4.85 11.76 38.94
C GLY A 406 -4.46 10.67 37.95
N VAL A 407 -4.80 9.40 38.19
CA VAL A 407 -4.47 8.25 37.31
C VAL A 407 -5.53 8.09 36.22
N LEU A 408 -5.12 7.70 35.01
CA LEU A 408 -6.01 7.47 33.87
C LEU A 408 -6.85 6.20 34.07
N ASP A 409 -8.17 6.35 34.12
CA ASP A 409 -9.13 5.24 34.21
C ASP A 409 -9.50 4.77 32.80
N MET A 410 -8.79 3.73 32.34
CA MET A 410 -9.06 3.05 31.07
C MET A 410 -10.46 2.42 30.95
N LYS A 411 -11.26 2.38 32.03
CA LYS A 411 -12.62 1.84 32.04
C LYS A 411 -13.72 2.91 31.94
N LYS A 412 -13.40 4.20 32.09
CA LYS A 412 -14.35 5.31 31.93
C LYS A 412 -13.88 6.28 30.85
N TRP A 413 -14.68 6.43 29.80
CA TRP A 413 -14.37 7.28 28.65
C TRP A 413 -15.40 8.39 28.53
N GLU A 414 -14.91 9.60 28.26
CA GLU A 414 -15.69 10.78 27.94
C GLU A 414 -15.72 10.94 26.42
N CYS A 415 -16.92 10.90 25.82
CA CYS A 415 -17.14 10.87 24.38
C CYS A 415 -18.30 11.81 24.01
N GLU A 416 -18.12 12.72 23.03
CA GLU A 416 -19.23 13.49 22.43
C GLU A 416 -19.45 13.05 20.97
N TYR A 417 -20.72 12.97 20.57
CA TYR A 417 -21.16 12.59 19.23
C TYR A 417 -21.78 13.80 18.49
N PRO A 418 -21.69 13.88 17.16
CA PRO A 418 -22.25 15.00 16.39
C PRO A 418 -23.77 15.09 16.55
N THR A 419 -24.24 16.12 17.26
CA THR A 419 -25.66 16.38 17.57
C THR A 419 -26.47 16.92 16.38
N LYS A 420 -26.02 16.69 15.14
CA LYS A 420 -26.71 17.03 13.88
C LYS A 420 -26.42 15.93 12.86
N PRO A 421 -27.42 15.51 12.05
CA PRO A 421 -27.18 14.53 11.00
C PRO A 421 -26.13 15.03 10.00
N PRO A 422 -25.17 14.20 9.58
CA PRO A 422 -24.27 14.54 8.48
C PRO A 422 -25.06 14.76 7.18
N LYS A 423 -24.48 15.49 6.22
CA LYS A 423 -25.16 15.82 4.95
C LYS A 423 -24.51 15.05 3.81
N CYS A 424 -25.27 14.12 3.20
CA CYS A 424 -24.87 13.51 1.93
C CYS A 424 -25.05 14.53 0.80
N LYS A 425 -24.15 14.54 -0.20
CA LYS A 425 -24.24 15.46 -1.35
C LYS A 425 -23.79 14.78 -2.64
N PHE A 426 -24.72 14.69 -3.58
CA PHE A 426 -24.48 14.29 -4.97
C PHE A 426 -23.91 15.46 -5.78
N VAL A 427 -22.92 15.17 -6.62
CA VAL A 427 -22.33 16.11 -7.58
C VAL A 427 -22.09 15.34 -8.88
N PRO A 428 -22.74 15.70 -10.01
CA PRO A 428 -23.74 16.75 -10.17
C PRO A 428 -25.03 16.50 -9.35
N PRO A 429 -25.88 17.52 -9.12
CA PRO A 429 -27.16 17.36 -8.43
C PRO A 429 -28.09 16.39 -9.15
N LEU A 430 -28.69 15.45 -8.39
CA LEU A 430 -29.74 14.56 -8.90
C LEU A 430 -31.08 15.28 -8.98
N PHE A 431 -31.83 15.09 -10.07
CA PHE A 431 -33.19 15.60 -10.23
C PHE A 431 -34.18 14.63 -9.57
N HIS A 432 -34.49 14.82 -8.28
CA HIS A 432 -35.25 13.85 -7.49
C HIS A 432 -36.12 14.55 -6.43
N PRO A 433 -37.37 14.12 -6.14
CA PRO A 433 -38.26 14.80 -5.19
C PRO A 433 -37.62 15.10 -3.83
N ASN A 434 -36.82 14.17 -3.30
CA ASN A 434 -36.21 14.27 -1.96
C ASN A 434 -34.72 14.66 -1.95
N VAL A 435 -34.15 15.03 -3.11
CA VAL A 435 -32.81 15.64 -3.20
C VAL A 435 -32.99 17.15 -3.38
N TYR A 436 -32.24 17.97 -2.65
CA TYR A 436 -32.27 19.43 -2.86
C TYR A 436 -31.57 19.79 -4.18
N PRO A 437 -31.95 20.90 -4.87
CA PRO A 437 -31.25 21.37 -6.08
C PRO A 437 -29.75 21.64 -5.91
N SER A 438 -29.25 21.73 -4.68
CA SER A 438 -27.82 21.78 -4.34
C SER A 438 -27.10 20.43 -4.44
N GLY A 439 -27.82 19.34 -4.73
CA GLY A 439 -27.37 17.95 -4.67
C GLY A 439 -27.42 17.34 -3.27
N THR A 440 -27.86 18.07 -2.23
CA THR A 440 -27.84 17.59 -0.84
C THR A 440 -29.05 16.69 -0.53
N VAL A 441 -28.84 15.59 0.20
CA VAL A 441 -29.90 14.85 0.90
C VAL A 441 -29.76 15.06 2.41
N CYS A 442 -30.88 15.25 3.08
CA CYS A 442 -30.91 15.40 4.54
C CYS A 442 -31.29 14.06 5.18
N LEU A 443 -30.42 13.51 6.03
CA LEU A 443 -30.61 12.16 6.58
C LEU A 443 -31.78 12.06 7.58
N SER A 444 -32.39 13.18 7.99
CA SER A 444 -33.65 13.18 8.73
C SER A 444 -34.86 12.78 7.87
N ILE A 445 -34.73 12.76 6.54
CA ILE A 445 -35.76 12.25 5.62
C ILE A 445 -35.72 10.70 5.55
N LEU A 446 -34.68 10.07 6.11
CA LEU A 446 -34.44 8.62 6.08
C LEU A 446 -34.90 7.87 7.35
N ASN A 447 -35.52 8.58 8.29
CA ASN A 447 -35.98 8.02 9.55
C ASN A 447 -37.29 8.72 9.90
N GLU A 448 -38.43 8.06 9.66
CA GLU A 448 -39.76 8.69 9.69
C GLU A 448 -40.16 9.19 11.09
N GLU A 449 -39.52 8.69 12.15
CA GLU A 449 -39.64 9.18 13.53
C GLU A 449 -38.73 10.38 13.84
N GLU A 450 -38.81 11.44 13.02
CA GLU A 450 -38.37 12.86 13.18
C GLU A 450 -36.99 13.21 13.80
N ALA A 451 -36.16 12.27 14.24
CA ALA A 451 -34.92 12.53 14.97
C ALA A 451 -33.72 11.77 14.40
N TRP A 452 -32.55 12.44 14.37
CA TRP A 452 -31.26 11.80 14.09
C TRP A 452 -30.83 10.97 15.31
N LYS A 453 -30.95 9.65 15.21
CA LYS A 453 -30.52 8.69 16.25
C LYS A 453 -29.01 8.40 16.07
N PRO A 454 -28.12 8.72 17.05
CA PRO A 454 -26.66 8.57 16.87
C PRO A 454 -26.14 7.14 16.65
N ALA A 455 -27.00 6.12 16.84
CA ALA A 455 -26.68 4.71 16.61
C ALA A 455 -26.71 4.27 15.13
N ILE A 456 -27.15 5.13 14.20
CA ILE A 456 -27.25 4.79 12.77
C ILE A 456 -25.84 4.67 12.17
N THR A 457 -25.45 3.45 11.81
CA THR A 457 -24.16 3.14 11.18
C THR A 457 -24.07 3.65 9.74
N ILE A 458 -22.85 3.84 9.22
CA ILE A 458 -22.63 4.22 7.80
C ILE A 458 -23.32 3.26 6.83
N LYS A 459 -23.38 1.96 7.16
CA LYS A 459 -24.12 0.96 6.36
C LYS A 459 -25.62 1.27 6.29
N GLN A 460 -26.24 1.61 7.42
CA GLN A 460 -27.66 1.99 7.48
C GLN A 460 -27.92 3.34 6.80
N ILE A 461 -26.99 4.30 6.89
CA ILE A 461 -27.09 5.57 6.13
C ILE A 461 -27.10 5.30 4.62
N LEU A 462 -26.20 4.45 4.13
CA LEU A 462 -26.10 4.14 2.70
C LEU A 462 -27.30 3.35 2.17
N LEU A 463 -27.82 2.40 2.97
CA LEU A 463 -29.05 1.67 2.62
C LEU A 463 -30.26 2.61 2.60
N GLY A 464 -30.48 3.43 3.63
CA GLY A 464 -31.60 4.39 3.62
C GLY A 464 -31.50 5.40 2.47
N VAL A 465 -30.30 5.86 2.10
CA VAL A 465 -30.10 6.73 0.92
C VAL A 465 -30.46 5.99 -0.38
N GLN A 466 -30.22 4.67 -0.47
CA GLN A 466 -30.67 3.86 -1.59
C GLN A 466 -32.21 3.72 -1.58
N ASP A 467 -32.79 3.30 -0.46
CA ASP A 467 -34.24 3.08 -0.31
C ASP A 467 -35.04 4.36 -0.65
N LEU A 468 -34.57 5.56 -0.25
CA LEU A 468 -35.20 6.85 -0.59
C LEU A 468 -35.10 7.22 -2.09
N LEU A 469 -34.13 6.67 -2.82
CA LEU A 469 -33.96 6.91 -4.26
C LEU A 469 -34.74 5.89 -5.11
N ASP A 470 -34.94 4.67 -4.58
CA ASP A 470 -35.75 3.63 -5.20
C ASP A 470 -37.27 3.88 -4.95
N ASP A 471 -37.66 4.28 -3.73
CA ASP A 471 -39.04 4.66 -3.33
C ASP A 471 -39.10 6.10 -2.75
N PRO A 472 -39.43 7.12 -3.56
CA PRO A 472 -39.38 8.53 -3.14
C PRO A 472 -40.51 8.93 -2.17
N ASN A 473 -40.16 9.40 -0.96
CA ASN A 473 -41.14 9.85 0.04
C ASN A 473 -41.91 11.11 -0.44
N PRO A 474 -43.23 11.04 -0.70
CA PRO A 474 -43.96 12.15 -1.30
C PRO A 474 -44.32 13.29 -0.34
N GLU A 475 -44.18 13.10 0.97
CA GLU A 475 -44.66 14.05 1.98
C GLU A 475 -43.55 15.02 2.47
N SER A 476 -42.29 14.74 2.14
CA SER A 476 -41.13 15.62 2.43
C SER A 476 -40.30 16.00 1.17
N PRO A 477 -40.88 16.74 0.20
CA PRO A 477 -40.20 17.09 -1.04
C PRO A 477 -39.15 18.22 -0.88
N ALA A 478 -37.89 17.90 -1.16
CA ALA A 478 -36.75 18.82 -1.18
C ALA A 478 -36.58 19.58 -2.51
N GLN A 479 -37.10 19.04 -3.62
CA GLN A 479 -37.11 19.71 -4.93
C GLN A 479 -38.52 19.72 -5.55
N ALA A 480 -39.18 20.88 -5.45
CA ALA A 480 -40.55 21.09 -5.87
C ALA A 480 -40.82 20.78 -7.37
N GLU A 481 -39.85 21.00 -8.27
CA GLU A 481 -40.03 20.69 -9.70
C GLU A 481 -40.09 19.17 -9.95
N ALA A 482 -39.16 18.41 -9.37
CA ALA A 482 -39.12 16.96 -9.46
C ALA A 482 -40.34 16.32 -8.78
N TYR A 483 -40.73 16.81 -7.60
CA TYR A 483 -41.94 16.40 -6.89
C TYR A 483 -43.23 16.67 -7.69
N ASN A 484 -43.39 17.88 -8.26
CA ASN A 484 -44.57 18.21 -9.06
C ASN A 484 -44.66 17.32 -10.32
N LEU A 485 -43.54 16.98 -10.93
CA LEU A 485 -43.52 16.07 -12.08
C LEU A 485 -43.90 14.66 -11.63
N PHE A 486 -43.29 14.14 -10.55
CA PHE A 486 -43.56 12.82 -9.98
C PHE A 486 -45.04 12.60 -9.60
N LYS A 487 -45.69 13.57 -8.93
CA LYS A 487 -47.12 13.47 -8.56
C LYS A 487 -48.12 13.79 -9.68
N LYS A 488 -47.73 14.46 -10.78
CA LYS A 488 -48.68 14.88 -11.86
C LYS A 488 -48.54 14.08 -13.16
N ASP A 489 -47.33 13.72 -13.54
CA ASP A 489 -47.04 12.88 -14.71
C ASP A 489 -45.81 12.03 -14.38
N ARG A 490 -46.07 10.94 -13.63
CA ARG A 490 -45.05 9.97 -13.22
C ARG A 490 -44.27 9.43 -14.42
N THR A 491 -44.92 9.25 -15.58
CA THR A 491 -44.28 8.78 -16.81
C THR A 491 -43.37 9.84 -17.46
N ALA A 492 -43.67 11.14 -17.33
CA ALA A 492 -42.72 12.21 -17.72
C ALA A 492 -41.60 12.42 -16.69
N TYR A 493 -41.85 12.16 -15.40
CA TYR A 493 -40.79 12.11 -14.40
C TYR A 493 -39.82 10.96 -14.69
N GLU A 494 -40.32 9.74 -14.89
CA GLU A 494 -39.53 8.56 -15.20
C GLU A 494 -38.74 8.74 -16.52
N ARG A 495 -39.30 9.41 -17.54
CA ARG A 495 -38.57 9.79 -18.77
C ARG A 495 -37.53 10.91 -18.61
N ARG A 496 -37.50 11.60 -17.46
CA ARG A 496 -36.56 12.69 -17.15
C ARG A 496 -35.49 12.27 -16.14
N THR A 497 -35.76 11.28 -15.29
CA THR A 497 -34.81 10.72 -14.31
C THR A 497 -34.15 9.44 -14.78
N THR A 498 -34.87 8.57 -15.48
CA THR A 498 -34.28 7.41 -16.16
C THR A 498 -33.63 7.91 -17.46
N PRO A 499 -32.37 7.56 -17.76
CA PRO A 499 -31.87 7.70 -19.12
C PRO A 499 -32.76 6.88 -20.06
N PRO A 500 -33.02 7.34 -21.29
CA PRO A 500 -34.03 6.72 -22.15
C PRO A 500 -33.76 5.23 -22.33
N MET A 501 -34.73 4.40 -21.92
CA MET A 501 -34.73 2.98 -22.27
C MET A 501 -34.65 2.87 -23.79
N ALA A 502 -33.70 2.08 -24.28
CA ALA A 502 -33.67 1.74 -25.68
C ALA A 502 -34.88 0.86 -26.01
N ASP A 503 -35.60 1.19 -27.08
CA ASP A 503 -36.46 0.21 -27.74
C ASP A 503 -35.65 -1.04 -28.08
N ASN A 504 -36.30 -2.21 -28.15
CA ASN A 504 -35.67 -3.48 -28.51
C ASN A 504 -35.33 -3.54 -30.02
N ASN A 505 -34.46 -2.65 -30.49
CA ASN A 505 -33.71 -2.76 -31.74
C ASN A 505 -32.55 -1.73 -31.80
N CYS A 506 -31.46 -2.12 -32.48
CA CYS A 506 -30.36 -1.24 -32.93
C CYS A 506 -29.43 -0.60 -31.85
N THR A 507 -28.40 -1.38 -31.48
CA THR A 507 -27.00 -0.94 -31.25
C THR A 507 -26.68 0.56 -31.07
N LYS A 508 -26.52 1.00 -29.80
CA LYS A 508 -25.40 1.86 -29.33
C LYS A 508 -25.43 2.06 -27.81
N SER A 509 -24.27 2.02 -27.16
CA SER A 509 -24.11 2.46 -25.76
C SER A 509 -22.94 3.44 -25.65
N LYS A 510 -23.10 4.50 -24.86
CA LYS A 510 -22.09 5.54 -24.61
C LYS A 510 -21.23 5.20 -23.39
N SER A 511 -20.05 5.81 -23.30
CA SER A 511 -19.00 5.54 -22.31
C SER A 511 -18.97 6.52 -21.13
N GLY A 512 -18.35 6.07 -20.03
CA GLY A 512 -17.92 6.82 -18.83
C GLY A 512 -16.72 6.09 -18.16
N PRO A 513 -15.84 6.76 -17.37
CA PRO A 513 -14.38 6.60 -17.59
C PRO A 513 -13.49 5.88 -16.50
N GLY A 514 -12.33 5.33 -16.91
CA GLY A 514 -11.13 4.91 -16.10
C GLY A 514 -10.05 4.03 -16.83
N GLY A 515 -8.77 3.87 -16.37
CA GLY A 515 -7.52 3.36 -17.09
C GLY A 515 -7.04 1.85 -16.99
N ARG A 516 -5.78 1.36 -17.15
CA ARG A 516 -5.39 -0.10 -17.40
C ARG A 516 -5.11 -1.11 -16.22
N ASN A 517 -5.37 -2.44 -16.38
CA ASN A 517 -4.66 -3.69 -15.91
C ASN A 517 -5.56 -4.94 -15.61
N ALA A 518 -5.22 -6.18 -16.05
CA ALA A 518 -6.28 -7.13 -16.49
C ALA A 518 -6.21 -8.67 -16.19
N SER A 519 -7.39 -9.32 -16.32
CA SER A 519 -7.63 -10.79 -16.37
C SER A 519 -8.63 -11.17 -17.48
N TYR A 520 -8.41 -12.27 -18.20
CA TYR A 520 -9.18 -12.66 -19.41
C TYR A 520 -9.61 -14.13 -19.40
N LEU A 521 -10.75 -14.42 -20.04
CA LEU A 521 -11.36 -15.73 -20.00
C LEU A 521 -12.15 -16.02 -21.28
N ILE A 522 -11.90 -17.19 -21.88
CA ILE A 522 -12.30 -17.48 -23.26
C ILE A 522 -12.94 -18.86 -23.30
N GLY A 523 -14.08 -18.96 -23.98
CA GLY A 523 -14.70 -20.25 -24.28
C GLY A 523 -15.40 -20.93 -23.10
N HIS A 524 -15.96 -20.19 -22.14
CA HIS A 524 -16.79 -20.84 -21.11
C HIS A 524 -18.17 -21.23 -21.69
N PRO A 525 -18.65 -22.47 -21.49
CA PRO A 525 -19.92 -22.93 -22.08
C PRO A 525 -21.15 -22.15 -21.59
N ASP A 526 -21.09 -21.54 -20.39
CA ASP A 526 -22.11 -20.65 -19.84
C ASP A 526 -21.44 -19.37 -19.29
N VAL A 527 -21.29 -18.35 -20.14
CA VAL A 527 -20.63 -17.09 -19.75
C VAL A 527 -21.40 -16.30 -18.70
N GLN A 528 -22.74 -16.38 -18.65
CA GLN A 528 -23.53 -15.60 -17.71
C GLN A 528 -23.41 -16.14 -16.29
N LYS A 529 -23.44 -17.47 -16.12
CA LYS A 529 -23.17 -18.14 -14.85
C LYS A 529 -21.72 -18.00 -14.39
N PHE A 530 -20.76 -17.93 -15.32
CA PHE A 530 -19.34 -17.76 -14.96
C PHE A 530 -18.94 -16.29 -14.69
N LYS A 531 -19.65 -15.30 -15.23
CA LYS A 531 -19.34 -13.87 -15.05
C LYS A 531 -19.01 -13.47 -13.60
N PRO A 532 -19.76 -13.89 -12.55
CA PRO A 532 -19.40 -13.57 -11.16
C PRO A 532 -18.05 -14.15 -10.72
N THR A 533 -17.65 -15.31 -11.25
CA THR A 533 -16.33 -15.90 -11.02
C THR A 533 -15.24 -15.15 -11.76
N ALA A 534 -15.44 -14.80 -13.04
CA ALA A 534 -14.49 -13.98 -13.81
C ALA A 534 -14.25 -12.60 -13.15
N LEU A 535 -15.30 -11.99 -12.57
CA LEU A 535 -15.17 -10.73 -11.82
C LEU A 535 -14.46 -10.90 -10.47
N ARG A 536 -14.56 -12.07 -9.80
CA ARG A 536 -13.72 -12.37 -8.61
C ARG A 536 -12.25 -12.56 -8.99
N MET A 537 -11.98 -13.22 -10.11
CA MET A 537 -10.63 -13.40 -10.66
C MET A 537 -10.00 -12.05 -11.03
N ALA A 538 -10.72 -11.18 -11.74
CA ALA A 538 -10.28 -9.82 -12.05
C ALA A 538 -10.00 -9.00 -10.79
N LYS A 539 -10.90 -9.05 -9.78
CA LYS A 539 -10.73 -8.36 -8.49
C LYS A 539 -9.44 -8.76 -7.78
N ALA A 540 -8.96 -10.00 -7.93
CA ALA A 540 -7.69 -10.45 -7.36
C ALA A 540 -6.46 -9.72 -7.95
N LEU A 541 -6.61 -8.99 -9.07
CA LEU A 541 -5.56 -8.17 -9.68
C LEU A 541 -5.77 -6.65 -9.51
N ARG A 542 -6.73 -6.22 -8.67
CA ARG A 542 -7.08 -4.80 -8.52
C ARG A 542 -5.96 -3.94 -7.93
N HIS A 543 -4.98 -4.53 -7.24
CA HIS A 543 -3.75 -3.81 -6.85
C HIS A 543 -3.05 -3.20 -8.07
N ARG A 544 -2.99 -3.94 -9.19
CA ARG A 544 -2.42 -3.45 -10.45
C ARG A 544 -3.22 -2.30 -11.06
N GLY A 545 -4.53 -2.29 -10.83
CA GLY A 545 -5.50 -1.41 -11.47
C GLY A 545 -6.53 -0.82 -10.51
N PRO A 546 -6.16 0.12 -9.62
CA PRO A 546 -7.01 0.58 -8.52
C PRO A 546 -7.96 1.74 -8.84
N ASP A 547 -7.84 2.39 -9.99
CA ASP A 547 -8.62 3.58 -10.38
C ASP A 547 -10.05 3.25 -10.86
N TRP A 548 -10.31 2.06 -11.45
CA TRP A 548 -11.63 1.69 -12.02
C TRP A 548 -11.79 0.15 -12.24
N SER A 549 -12.90 -0.30 -12.85
CA SER A 549 -13.06 -1.66 -13.39
C SER A 549 -13.92 -1.68 -14.67
N GLY A 550 -13.70 -2.63 -15.59
CA GLY A 550 -14.47 -2.80 -16.83
C GLY A 550 -14.60 -4.26 -17.26
N SER A 551 -15.64 -4.61 -18.02
CA SER A 551 -15.83 -5.96 -18.56
C SER A 551 -16.61 -5.96 -19.87
N PHE A 552 -16.29 -6.88 -20.77
CA PHE A 552 -16.96 -7.14 -22.03
C PHE A 552 -17.32 -8.63 -22.13
N ILE A 553 -18.52 -8.95 -22.61
CA ILE A 553 -19.00 -10.32 -22.85
C ILE A 553 -19.70 -10.36 -24.19
N GLU A 554 -19.30 -11.30 -25.04
CA GLU A 554 -19.90 -11.57 -26.34
C GLU A 554 -19.62 -13.04 -26.71
N ASN A 555 -20.54 -13.70 -27.41
CA ASN A 555 -20.52 -15.15 -27.66
C ASN A 555 -20.19 -15.97 -26.39
N LYS A 556 -19.02 -16.62 -26.35
CA LYS A 556 -18.51 -17.44 -25.22
C LYS A 556 -17.30 -16.81 -24.52
N THR A 557 -17.00 -15.54 -24.77
CA THR A 557 -15.79 -14.86 -24.31
C THR A 557 -16.09 -13.78 -23.26
N ILE A 558 -15.24 -13.68 -22.24
CA ILE A 558 -15.30 -12.67 -21.17
C ILE A 558 -13.94 -11.98 -21.05
N LEU A 559 -13.87 -10.70 -21.43
CA LEU A 559 -12.71 -9.86 -21.15
C LEU A 559 -13.00 -9.03 -19.90
N ALA A 560 -12.11 -9.06 -18.90
CA ALA A 560 -12.22 -8.23 -17.70
C ALA A 560 -10.97 -7.36 -17.51
N HIS A 561 -11.16 -6.20 -16.91
CA HIS A 561 -10.10 -5.22 -16.66
C HIS A 561 -10.33 -4.59 -15.29
N GLU A 562 -9.35 -4.70 -14.40
CA GLU A 562 -9.13 -3.66 -13.40
C GLU A 562 -8.37 -2.50 -14.09
N ARG A 563 -8.18 -1.34 -13.44
CA ARG A 563 -7.90 -0.10 -14.20
C ARG A 563 -6.98 0.93 -13.49
N LEU A 564 -5.94 1.45 -14.15
CA LEU A 564 -4.98 2.49 -13.71
C LEU A 564 -4.67 3.46 -14.87
N SER A 565 -5.08 4.73 -14.78
CA SER A 565 -4.87 5.71 -15.87
C SER A 565 -3.45 6.30 -15.88
N ILE A 566 -2.79 6.23 -17.05
CA ILE A 566 -1.46 6.83 -17.32
C ILE A 566 -1.42 7.56 -18.69
N VAL A 567 -2.04 6.98 -19.73
CA VAL A 567 -2.24 7.60 -21.06
C VAL A 567 -3.70 7.41 -21.49
N GLY A 568 -4.29 8.43 -22.11
CA GLY A 568 -5.72 8.53 -22.37
C GLY A 568 -6.56 8.51 -21.09
N VAL A 569 -6.23 9.33 -20.10
CA VAL A 569 -6.78 9.25 -18.73
C VAL A 569 -8.31 9.20 -18.69
N ASP A 570 -8.98 10.06 -19.48
CA ASP A 570 -10.44 10.16 -19.54
C ASP A 570 -11.09 9.24 -20.59
N THR A 571 -10.37 8.93 -21.69
CA THR A 571 -10.96 8.28 -22.88
C THR A 571 -10.56 6.82 -23.05
N GLY A 572 -9.40 6.40 -22.54
CA GLY A 572 -8.77 5.07 -22.69
C GLY A 572 -9.43 3.93 -21.90
N SER A 573 -10.75 3.98 -21.73
CA SER A 573 -11.54 2.98 -21.01
C SER A 573 -11.58 1.66 -21.76
N GLN A 574 -11.31 0.53 -21.09
CA GLN A 574 -11.22 -0.79 -21.71
C GLN A 574 -12.06 -1.86 -20.98
N PRO A 575 -12.45 -2.97 -21.63
CA PRO A 575 -12.07 -3.39 -22.99
C PRO A 575 -12.35 -2.36 -24.10
N LEU A 576 -11.33 -2.01 -24.88
CA LEU A 576 -11.45 -1.16 -26.07
C LEU A 576 -12.30 -1.90 -27.09
N VAL A 577 -13.11 -1.16 -27.85
CA VAL A 577 -13.90 -1.75 -28.94
C VAL A 577 -13.80 -0.90 -30.20
N ASN A 578 -13.78 -1.55 -31.36
CA ASN A 578 -13.94 -0.87 -32.65
C ASN A 578 -15.37 -0.32 -32.82
N ASP A 579 -15.67 0.35 -33.94
CA ASP A 579 -16.93 1.13 -34.10
C ASP A 579 -18.21 0.29 -34.18
N ASP A 580 -18.17 -0.87 -34.83
CA ASP A 580 -19.28 -1.81 -34.86
C ASP A 580 -19.28 -2.78 -33.66
N LYS A 581 -18.31 -2.64 -32.75
CA LYS A 581 -18.02 -3.50 -31.59
C LYS A 581 -17.68 -4.96 -31.94
N SER A 582 -17.40 -5.30 -33.20
CA SER A 582 -17.01 -6.67 -33.56
C SER A 582 -15.63 -7.09 -33.04
N ILE A 583 -14.78 -6.13 -32.66
CA ILE A 583 -13.47 -6.40 -32.06
C ILE A 583 -13.46 -5.77 -30.68
N ALA A 584 -13.12 -6.58 -29.67
CA ALA A 584 -12.87 -6.14 -28.30
C ALA A 584 -11.43 -6.47 -27.90
N LEU A 585 -10.68 -5.49 -27.42
CA LEU A 585 -9.28 -5.59 -27.04
C LEU A 585 -9.10 -5.15 -25.59
N ALA A 586 -8.18 -5.78 -24.88
CA ALA A 586 -7.77 -5.33 -23.56
C ALA A 586 -6.26 -5.53 -23.33
N VAL A 587 -5.62 -4.59 -22.62
CA VAL A 587 -4.15 -4.45 -22.56
C VAL A 587 -3.65 -4.05 -21.17
N ASN A 588 -2.63 -4.77 -20.69
CA ASN A 588 -1.73 -4.37 -19.60
C ASN A 588 -0.39 -4.00 -20.25
N GLY A 589 -0.11 -2.70 -20.45
CA GLY A 589 1.06 -2.28 -21.23
C GLY A 589 1.05 -0.82 -21.70
N GLU A 590 2.10 -0.45 -22.41
CA GLU A 590 2.37 0.87 -23.01
C GLU A 590 2.98 0.70 -24.42
N ILE A 591 2.38 1.33 -25.42
CA ILE A 591 2.83 1.32 -26.82
C ILE A 591 3.51 2.65 -27.18
N TYR A 592 4.81 2.75 -26.95
CA TYR A 592 5.60 3.98 -27.09
C TYR A 592 5.58 4.58 -28.51
N ASN A 593 5.40 3.77 -29.56
CA ASN A 593 5.30 4.24 -30.95
C ASN A 593 3.86 4.52 -31.44
N HIS A 594 2.86 4.59 -30.54
CA HIS A 594 1.45 4.70 -30.97
C HIS A 594 1.12 5.91 -31.84
N ARG A 595 1.73 7.09 -31.60
CA ARG A 595 1.53 8.29 -32.46
C ARG A 595 2.02 8.04 -33.89
N ILE A 596 3.21 7.44 -34.03
CA ILE A 596 3.79 7.06 -35.33
C ILE A 596 2.88 6.04 -36.04
N LEU A 597 2.35 5.06 -35.31
CA LEU A 597 1.40 4.07 -35.84
C LEU A 597 0.08 4.73 -36.29
N ARG A 598 -0.50 5.63 -35.47
CA ARG A 598 -1.70 6.41 -35.82
C ARG A 598 -1.50 7.27 -37.09
N LYS A 599 -0.29 7.79 -37.32
CA LYS A 599 0.08 8.60 -38.50
C LYS A 599 0.37 7.76 -39.77
N SER A 600 1.01 6.60 -39.62
CA SER A 600 1.52 5.79 -40.74
C SER A 600 0.60 4.65 -41.20
N LEU A 601 -0.43 4.30 -40.42
CA LEU A 601 -1.32 3.19 -40.74
C LEU A 601 -2.37 3.59 -41.79
N GLU A 602 -2.12 3.22 -43.05
CA GLU A 602 -3.00 3.45 -44.22
C GLU A 602 -4.43 2.88 -44.10
N LEU A 603 -4.75 2.12 -43.03
CA LEU A 603 -6.10 1.62 -42.79
C LEU A 603 -6.95 2.72 -42.16
N SER A 604 -8.02 3.14 -42.86
CA SER A 604 -9.00 4.07 -42.31
C SER A 604 -9.65 3.49 -41.05
N TYR A 605 -9.30 4.05 -39.89
CA TYR A 605 -9.83 3.66 -38.58
C TYR A 605 -10.13 4.91 -37.75
N ASN A 606 -11.35 4.98 -37.23
CA ASN A 606 -11.82 6.05 -36.37
C ASN A 606 -11.40 5.78 -34.92
N TYR A 607 -10.29 6.39 -34.49
CA TYR A 607 -9.81 6.29 -33.10
C TYR A 607 -10.76 7.03 -32.16
N LYS A 608 -11.26 6.32 -31.14
CA LYS A 608 -12.20 6.87 -30.14
C LYS A 608 -11.54 7.30 -28.84
N THR A 609 -10.27 6.96 -28.66
CA THR A 609 -9.53 7.22 -27.43
C THR A 609 -8.15 7.82 -27.73
N HIS A 610 -7.58 8.46 -26.71
CA HIS A 610 -6.19 8.89 -26.71
C HIS A 610 -5.25 7.79 -26.19
N SER A 611 -5.76 6.59 -25.85
CA SER A 611 -4.92 5.51 -25.33
C SER A 611 -3.97 5.00 -26.41
N ASP A 612 -2.71 4.90 -26.01
CA ASP A 612 -1.63 4.20 -26.71
C ASP A 612 -2.06 2.82 -27.25
N CYS A 613 -2.81 2.07 -26.44
CA CYS A 613 -3.23 0.69 -26.69
C CYS A 613 -4.19 0.53 -27.88
N GLU A 614 -4.91 1.58 -28.29
CA GLU A 614 -5.96 1.45 -29.31
C GLU A 614 -5.42 1.07 -30.70
N VAL A 615 -4.15 1.40 -30.99
CA VAL A 615 -3.50 1.08 -32.27
C VAL A 615 -3.40 -0.42 -32.57
N ILE A 616 -3.50 -1.27 -31.55
CA ILE A 616 -3.50 -2.73 -31.70
C ILE A 616 -4.74 -3.21 -32.47
N ILE A 617 -5.90 -2.53 -32.35
CA ILE A 617 -7.13 -2.90 -33.07
C ILE A 617 -6.93 -2.78 -34.59
N PRO A 618 -6.61 -1.60 -35.17
CA PRO A 618 -6.42 -1.49 -36.61
C PRO A 618 -5.13 -2.17 -37.11
N LEU A 619 -4.12 -2.38 -36.25
CA LEU A 619 -2.99 -3.26 -36.60
C LEU A 619 -3.42 -4.72 -36.77
N TYR A 620 -4.27 -5.27 -35.88
CA TYR A 620 -4.86 -6.59 -36.07
C TYR A 620 -5.73 -6.64 -37.33
N MET A 621 -6.54 -5.59 -37.60
CA MET A 621 -7.35 -5.52 -38.82
C MET A 621 -6.52 -5.47 -40.12
N LYS A 622 -5.30 -4.95 -40.10
CA LYS A 622 -4.40 -4.88 -41.29
C LYS A 622 -3.43 -6.06 -41.40
N TYR A 623 -2.93 -6.60 -40.28
CA TYR A 623 -1.82 -7.56 -40.24
C TYR A 623 -2.15 -8.88 -39.50
N GLY A 624 -3.34 -9.02 -38.92
CA GLY A 624 -3.77 -10.21 -38.19
C GLY A 624 -2.80 -10.59 -37.06
N LEU A 625 -2.33 -11.84 -37.06
CA LEU A 625 -1.41 -12.37 -36.04
C LEU A 625 -0.02 -11.72 -36.06
N ASP A 626 0.37 -11.03 -37.14
CA ASP A 626 1.67 -10.36 -37.24
C ASP A 626 1.64 -8.93 -36.66
N ALA A 627 0.47 -8.43 -36.23
CA ALA A 627 0.31 -7.13 -35.55
C ALA A 627 1.31 -6.84 -34.41
N PRO A 628 1.69 -7.80 -33.52
CA PRO A 628 2.67 -7.56 -32.45
C PRO A 628 4.06 -7.12 -32.94
N LYS A 629 4.44 -7.44 -34.18
CA LYS A 629 5.75 -7.07 -34.77
C LYS A 629 5.91 -5.55 -34.90
N HIS A 630 4.81 -4.84 -35.14
CA HIS A 630 4.77 -3.40 -35.37
C HIS A 630 4.74 -2.57 -34.07
N LEU A 631 4.46 -3.20 -32.93
CA LEU A 631 4.39 -2.56 -31.62
C LEU A 631 5.80 -2.35 -31.04
N ASP A 632 6.14 -1.12 -30.67
CA ASP A 632 7.30 -0.82 -29.83
C ASP A 632 6.80 -0.40 -28.45
N GLY A 633 6.99 -1.27 -27.46
CA GLY A 633 6.26 -1.20 -26.20
C GLY A 633 6.53 -2.38 -25.27
N MET A 634 5.96 -2.30 -24.08
CA MET A 634 5.82 -3.41 -23.13
C MET A 634 4.33 -3.72 -23.00
N PHE A 635 3.90 -4.96 -23.14
CA PHE A 635 2.48 -5.31 -23.25
C PHE A 635 2.18 -6.79 -23.03
N SER A 636 1.04 -7.04 -22.39
CA SER A 636 0.28 -8.27 -22.53
C SER A 636 -1.17 -7.93 -22.87
N TRP A 637 -1.72 -8.58 -23.91
CA TRP A 637 -3.06 -8.28 -24.39
C TRP A 637 -3.82 -9.50 -24.88
N VAL A 638 -5.15 -9.37 -24.84
CA VAL A 638 -6.11 -10.31 -25.43
C VAL A 638 -7.12 -9.51 -26.27
N LEU A 639 -7.34 -9.99 -27.49
CA LEU A 639 -8.26 -9.45 -28.48
C LEU A 639 -9.25 -10.54 -28.90
N PHE A 640 -10.54 -10.26 -28.76
CA PHE A 640 -11.63 -11.07 -29.30
C PHE A 640 -12.18 -10.44 -30.58
N ASP A 641 -12.37 -11.25 -31.60
CA ASP A 641 -12.96 -10.91 -32.88
C ASP A 641 -14.26 -11.72 -33.05
N ALA A 642 -15.38 -11.06 -32.81
CA ALA A 642 -16.72 -11.64 -32.78
C ALA A 642 -17.25 -12.06 -34.17
N LYS A 643 -16.67 -11.55 -35.26
CA LYS A 643 -17.00 -11.98 -36.64
C LYS A 643 -16.40 -13.35 -36.95
N GLU A 644 -15.22 -13.61 -36.40
CA GLU A 644 -14.42 -14.82 -36.64
C GLU A 644 -14.52 -15.85 -35.49
N ASP A 645 -15.31 -15.55 -34.45
CA ASP A 645 -15.38 -16.18 -33.11
C ASP A 645 -13.98 -16.54 -32.56
N ARG A 646 -13.04 -15.61 -32.72
CA ARG A 646 -11.60 -15.85 -32.56
C ARG A 646 -11.03 -15.03 -31.42
N VAL A 647 -10.12 -15.63 -30.65
CA VAL A 647 -9.28 -14.90 -29.70
C VAL A 647 -7.81 -14.99 -30.09
N VAL A 648 -7.16 -13.84 -30.05
CA VAL A 648 -5.72 -13.66 -30.23
C VAL A 648 -5.16 -13.06 -28.95
N ALA A 649 -4.04 -13.58 -28.46
CA ALA A 649 -3.35 -13.03 -27.29
C ALA A 649 -1.87 -12.85 -27.60
N ALA A 650 -1.19 -11.84 -27.04
CA ALA A 650 0.24 -11.65 -27.24
C ALA A 650 0.93 -11.06 -25.99
N ARG A 651 2.23 -11.36 -25.86
CA ARG A 651 3.13 -10.81 -24.83
C ARG A 651 4.36 -10.21 -25.48
N ASP A 652 4.84 -9.10 -24.92
CA ASP A 652 5.96 -8.31 -25.42
C ASP A 652 7.27 -9.10 -25.61
N PRO A 653 8.21 -8.56 -26.42
CA PRO A 653 9.42 -9.27 -26.88
C PRO A 653 10.26 -9.92 -25.79
N ILE A 654 10.38 -9.28 -24.62
CA ILE A 654 11.26 -9.70 -23.53
C ILE A 654 10.47 -10.26 -22.34
N GLY A 655 9.17 -9.96 -22.24
CA GLY A 655 8.29 -10.38 -21.15
C GLY A 655 8.31 -9.42 -19.97
N ILE A 656 8.49 -8.13 -20.25
CA ILE A 656 8.52 -7.02 -19.28
C ILE A 656 7.20 -6.98 -18.48
N THR A 657 6.08 -7.24 -19.15
CA THR A 657 4.79 -7.46 -18.50
C THR A 657 4.64 -8.91 -18.05
N SER A 658 4.09 -9.16 -16.85
CA SER A 658 3.73 -10.52 -16.43
C SER A 658 2.45 -10.99 -17.14
N PHE A 659 2.43 -12.24 -17.60
CA PHE A 659 1.28 -12.84 -18.30
C PHE A 659 1.33 -14.37 -18.24
N TYR A 660 0.18 -14.99 -18.02
CA TYR A 660 -0.01 -16.43 -17.82
C TYR A 660 -1.17 -16.95 -18.66
N GLN A 661 -1.14 -18.24 -19.01
CA GLN A 661 -2.21 -18.97 -19.70
C GLN A 661 -2.59 -20.21 -18.87
N GLY A 662 -3.89 -20.52 -18.75
CA GLY A 662 -4.38 -21.65 -17.97
C GLY A 662 -5.56 -22.37 -18.61
N TRP A 663 -5.83 -23.57 -18.10
CA TRP A 663 -6.90 -24.49 -18.52
C TRP A 663 -7.52 -25.16 -17.28
N SER A 664 -8.71 -25.75 -17.44
CA SER A 664 -9.39 -26.51 -16.39
C SER A 664 -10.04 -27.76 -16.96
N SER A 665 -9.78 -28.92 -16.35
CA SER A 665 -10.43 -30.19 -16.67
C SER A 665 -11.95 -30.16 -16.44
N GLN A 666 -12.43 -29.28 -15.55
CA GLN A 666 -13.86 -29.08 -15.29
C GLN A 666 -14.57 -28.34 -16.44
N THR A 667 -13.83 -27.64 -17.30
CA THR A 667 -14.37 -26.89 -18.45
C THR A 667 -13.50 -27.12 -19.69
N PRO A 668 -13.50 -28.33 -20.28
CA PRO A 668 -12.68 -28.63 -21.45
C PRO A 668 -12.96 -27.68 -22.62
N GLY A 669 -11.90 -27.20 -23.27
CA GLY A 669 -11.97 -26.21 -24.36
C GLY A 669 -12.06 -24.75 -23.91
N ALA A 670 -12.23 -24.47 -22.61
CA ALA A 670 -12.06 -23.12 -22.08
C ALA A 670 -10.57 -22.80 -21.88
N VAL A 671 -10.15 -21.59 -22.27
CA VAL A 671 -8.78 -21.10 -22.17
C VAL A 671 -8.76 -19.80 -21.38
N TYR A 672 -7.83 -19.69 -20.44
CA TYR A 672 -7.78 -18.61 -19.46
C TYR A 672 -6.47 -17.86 -19.62
N PHE A 673 -6.46 -16.53 -19.44
CA PHE A 673 -5.23 -15.74 -19.44
C PHE A 673 -5.29 -14.68 -18.33
N ALA A 674 -4.18 -14.38 -17.67
CA ALA A 674 -4.16 -13.33 -16.65
C ALA A 674 -2.78 -12.68 -16.52
N SER A 675 -2.73 -11.47 -15.94
CA SER A 675 -1.44 -10.82 -15.65
C SER A 675 -0.65 -11.55 -14.54
N GLU A 676 -1.32 -12.29 -13.65
CA GLU A 676 -0.73 -12.97 -12.48
C GLU A 676 -1.45 -14.30 -12.18
N LEU A 677 -0.71 -15.30 -11.70
CA LEU A 677 -1.14 -16.68 -11.35
C LEU A 677 -2.32 -16.73 -10.36
N LYS A 678 -2.34 -15.81 -9.38
CA LYS A 678 -3.39 -15.65 -8.34
C LYS A 678 -4.80 -15.47 -8.90
N SER A 679 -4.91 -15.00 -10.15
CA SER A 679 -6.19 -14.88 -10.86
C SER A 679 -6.65 -16.19 -11.53
N LEU A 680 -5.82 -17.24 -11.56
CA LEU A 680 -6.05 -18.46 -12.35
C LEU A 680 -6.14 -19.73 -11.50
N HIS A 681 -5.24 -19.94 -10.52
CA HIS A 681 -5.22 -21.18 -9.71
C HIS A 681 -6.51 -21.50 -8.91
N PRO A 682 -7.46 -20.56 -8.65
CA PRO A 682 -8.76 -20.91 -8.06
C PRO A 682 -9.73 -21.62 -9.02
N VAL A 683 -9.44 -21.70 -10.33
CA VAL A 683 -10.32 -22.30 -11.36
C VAL A 683 -9.59 -23.18 -12.37
N CYS A 684 -8.31 -22.92 -12.62
CA CYS A 684 -7.44 -23.74 -13.46
C CYS A 684 -6.77 -24.85 -12.65
N ASP A 685 -6.45 -25.96 -13.30
CA ASP A 685 -5.61 -27.05 -12.77
C ASP A 685 -4.25 -27.16 -13.50
N LYS A 686 -4.16 -26.57 -14.70
CA LYS A 686 -2.92 -26.38 -15.46
C LYS A 686 -2.73 -24.91 -15.77
N ILE A 687 -1.56 -24.35 -15.43
CA ILE A 687 -1.17 -22.97 -15.74
C ILE A 687 0.28 -22.96 -16.22
N ILE A 688 0.58 -22.11 -17.21
CA ILE A 688 1.94 -21.81 -17.68
C ILE A 688 2.16 -20.29 -17.71
N ALA A 689 3.41 -19.85 -17.60
CA ALA A 689 3.78 -18.50 -18.01
C ALA A 689 3.63 -18.38 -19.55
N PHE A 690 2.96 -17.33 -20.03
CA PHE A 690 2.83 -17.09 -21.47
C PHE A 690 4.19 -16.66 -22.03
N PRO A 691 4.75 -17.33 -23.05
CA PRO A 691 6.14 -17.09 -23.46
C PRO A 691 6.33 -15.69 -24.12
N PRO A 692 7.39 -14.93 -23.77
CA PRO A 692 7.69 -13.62 -24.35
C PRO A 692 7.85 -13.64 -25.88
N GLY A 693 7.40 -12.60 -26.57
CA GLY A 693 7.58 -12.48 -28.02
C GLY A 693 6.76 -13.49 -28.85
N HIS A 694 5.69 -14.05 -28.28
CA HIS A 694 4.77 -14.97 -28.96
C HIS A 694 3.35 -14.40 -29.06
N VAL A 695 2.58 -14.95 -30.00
CA VAL A 695 1.16 -14.72 -30.21
C VAL A 695 0.41 -16.06 -30.19
N TYR A 696 -0.76 -16.09 -29.56
CA TYR A 696 -1.72 -17.19 -29.52
C TYR A 696 -2.82 -16.98 -30.57
N ASP A 697 -3.34 -18.06 -31.15
CA ASP A 697 -4.54 -18.05 -31.98
C ASP A 697 -5.50 -19.18 -31.59
N SER A 698 -6.72 -18.83 -31.15
CA SER A 698 -7.73 -19.82 -30.77
C SER A 698 -8.30 -20.63 -31.95
N LYS A 699 -8.07 -20.20 -33.21
CA LYS A 699 -8.47 -21.01 -34.39
C LYS A 699 -7.56 -22.19 -34.66
N THR A 700 -6.32 -22.16 -34.17
CA THR A 700 -5.35 -23.25 -34.31
C THR A 700 -4.97 -23.89 -32.98
N ASP A 701 -5.31 -23.25 -31.85
CA ASP A 701 -4.83 -23.54 -30.49
C ASP A 701 -3.30 -23.64 -30.41
N THR A 702 -2.60 -22.74 -31.12
CA THR A 702 -1.13 -22.73 -31.17
C THR A 702 -0.51 -21.39 -30.78
N MET A 703 0.71 -21.48 -30.26
CA MET A 703 1.60 -20.37 -29.98
C MET A 703 2.61 -20.22 -31.11
N LYS A 704 2.69 -19.03 -31.72
CA LYS A 704 3.68 -18.68 -32.76
C LYS A 704 4.61 -17.58 -32.22
N ARG A 705 5.92 -17.73 -32.41
CA ARG A 705 6.87 -16.63 -32.14
C ARG A 705 6.73 -15.55 -33.20
N TYR A 706 6.77 -14.28 -32.79
CA TYR A 706 6.80 -13.14 -33.69
C TYR A 706 8.09 -12.30 -33.57
N PHE A 707 8.82 -12.43 -32.46
CA PHE A 707 10.07 -11.71 -32.19
C PHE A 707 11.28 -12.63 -32.27
N GLU A 708 12.19 -12.32 -33.20
CA GLU A 708 13.39 -13.11 -33.51
C GLU A 708 14.57 -12.13 -33.72
N PRO A 709 15.23 -11.66 -32.64
CA PRO A 709 16.30 -10.66 -32.74
C PRO A 709 17.61 -11.28 -33.23
N THR A 710 18.48 -10.49 -33.87
CA THR A 710 19.66 -11.06 -34.55
C THR A 710 20.75 -11.54 -33.57
N TYR A 711 20.66 -11.13 -32.30
CA TYR A 711 21.53 -11.59 -31.20
C TYR A 711 21.02 -12.87 -30.50
N TRP A 712 20.01 -13.57 -31.04
CA TRP A 712 19.58 -14.88 -30.55
C TRP A 712 20.10 -16.07 -31.38
N ASP A 713 20.82 -15.82 -32.48
CA ASP A 713 21.45 -16.87 -33.29
C ASP A 713 22.68 -17.45 -32.55
N PRO A 714 22.64 -18.72 -32.11
CA PRO A 714 23.74 -19.32 -31.34
C PRO A 714 24.98 -19.61 -32.19
N THR A 715 24.90 -19.49 -33.52
CA THR A 715 26.05 -19.63 -34.43
C THR A 715 26.80 -18.31 -34.62
N ARG A 716 26.22 -17.18 -34.18
CA ARG A 716 26.69 -15.83 -34.44
C ARG A 716 27.17 -15.14 -33.17
N VAL A 717 28.49 -15.12 -32.98
CA VAL A 717 29.12 -14.27 -31.96
C VAL A 717 29.48 -12.92 -32.60
N PRO A 718 28.97 -11.78 -32.10
CA PRO A 718 29.17 -10.50 -32.76
C PRO A 718 30.63 -10.03 -32.82
N SER A 719 30.91 -9.20 -33.81
CA SER A 719 32.23 -8.61 -34.09
C SER A 719 32.15 -7.11 -34.44
N THR A 720 30.99 -6.48 -34.21
CA THR A 720 30.79 -5.05 -34.49
C THR A 720 31.64 -4.20 -33.55
N PRO A 721 32.47 -3.27 -34.03
CA PRO A 721 33.19 -2.33 -33.18
C PRO A 721 32.24 -1.51 -32.30
N ILE A 722 32.72 -1.11 -31.12
CA ILE A 722 31.97 -0.23 -30.22
C ILE A 722 31.90 1.20 -30.80
N ASP A 723 30.68 1.70 -30.99
CA ASP A 723 30.40 3.13 -31.14
C ASP A 723 29.73 3.62 -29.85
N TYR A 724 30.50 4.37 -29.06
CA TYR A 724 30.07 4.94 -27.79
C TYR A 724 28.93 5.96 -27.95
N LYS A 725 28.92 6.71 -29.05
CA LYS A 725 27.92 7.75 -29.32
C LYS A 725 26.60 7.14 -29.78
N LEU A 726 26.64 6.17 -30.70
CA LEU A 726 25.45 5.40 -31.09
C LEU A 726 24.82 4.66 -29.90
N LEU A 727 25.64 4.14 -28.98
CA LEU A 727 25.16 3.49 -27.76
C LEU A 727 24.48 4.50 -26.82
N ARG A 728 25.08 5.68 -26.61
CA ARG A 728 24.51 6.80 -25.83
C ARG A 728 23.17 7.26 -26.42
N GLU A 729 23.17 7.69 -27.68
CA GLU A 729 22.00 8.28 -28.35
C GLU A 729 20.83 7.27 -28.44
N THR A 730 21.12 5.98 -28.60
CA THR A 730 20.07 4.95 -28.63
C THR A 730 19.50 4.68 -27.23
N PHE A 731 20.29 4.82 -26.17
CA PHE A 731 19.78 4.78 -24.80
C PHE A 731 18.94 6.03 -24.48
N GLU A 732 19.37 7.21 -24.93
CA GLU A 732 18.62 8.45 -24.73
C GLU A 732 17.24 8.40 -25.38
N ARG A 733 17.17 7.95 -26.64
CA ARG A 733 15.88 7.69 -27.34
C ARG A 733 15.00 6.69 -26.59
N SER A 734 15.61 5.65 -26.01
CA SER A 734 14.89 4.66 -25.20
C SER A 734 14.23 5.26 -23.95
N VAL A 735 14.94 6.14 -23.23
CA VAL A 735 14.39 6.87 -22.08
C VAL A 735 13.33 7.87 -22.52
N ARG A 736 13.61 8.67 -23.57
CA ARG A 736 12.74 9.72 -24.11
C ARG A 736 11.33 9.20 -24.40
N LYS A 737 11.19 8.13 -25.20
CA LYS A 737 9.88 7.55 -25.52
C LYS A 737 9.15 6.91 -24.33
N ARG A 738 9.87 6.56 -23.25
CA ARG A 738 9.30 6.04 -22.00
C ARG A 738 8.80 7.12 -21.04
N LEU A 739 9.04 8.41 -21.31
CA LEU A 739 8.46 9.53 -20.55
C LEU A 739 7.01 9.87 -20.93
N MET A 740 6.43 9.14 -21.90
CA MET A 740 5.03 9.28 -22.36
C MET A 740 4.01 9.07 -21.22
N ALA A 741 3.51 10.15 -20.60
CA ALA A 741 2.50 10.08 -19.55
C ALA A 741 1.68 11.39 -19.41
N GLU A 742 0.39 11.23 -19.12
CA GLU A 742 -0.58 12.27 -18.73
C GLU A 742 -0.70 12.42 -17.20
N VAL A 743 0.20 11.79 -16.43
CA VAL A 743 0.12 11.67 -14.97
C VAL A 743 1.51 11.83 -14.31
N PRO A 744 1.57 12.19 -13.01
CA PRO A 744 2.83 12.29 -12.28
C PRO A 744 3.67 11.00 -12.33
N TYR A 745 4.93 11.17 -12.76
CA TYR A 745 5.93 10.11 -12.86
C TYR A 745 7.22 10.48 -12.11
N GLY A 746 8.13 9.52 -11.99
CA GLY A 746 9.46 9.75 -11.42
C GLY A 746 10.48 8.70 -11.85
N VAL A 747 11.57 8.59 -11.09
CA VAL A 747 12.64 7.61 -11.34
C VAL A 747 13.02 6.87 -10.05
N LEU A 748 13.24 5.57 -10.14
CA LEU A 748 13.94 4.82 -9.11
C LEU A 748 15.43 5.17 -9.23
N LEU A 749 16.07 5.52 -8.10
CA LEU A 749 17.45 5.97 -8.05
C LEU A 749 18.16 5.33 -6.85
N SER A 750 19.06 4.38 -7.11
CA SER A 750 19.86 3.69 -6.09
C SER A 750 21.29 4.23 -5.97
N GLY A 751 21.68 5.23 -6.77
CA GLY A 751 23.07 5.71 -6.84
C GLY A 751 24.06 4.74 -7.51
N GLY A 752 23.62 3.53 -7.88
CA GLY A 752 24.32 2.68 -8.84
C GLY A 752 24.21 3.25 -10.26
N LEU A 753 25.17 2.89 -11.13
CA LEU A 753 25.31 3.40 -12.50
C LEU A 753 23.98 3.46 -13.27
N ASP A 754 23.22 2.37 -13.26
CA ASP A 754 22.14 2.12 -14.22
C ASP A 754 20.91 2.98 -13.95
N SER A 755 20.47 3.02 -12.69
CA SER A 755 19.38 3.87 -12.22
C SER A 755 19.77 5.35 -12.29
N SER A 756 21.05 5.66 -12.09
CA SER A 756 21.60 7.02 -12.17
C SER A 756 21.64 7.56 -13.61
N LEU A 757 22.03 6.73 -14.60
CA LEU A 757 21.98 7.11 -16.02
C LEU A 757 20.54 7.34 -16.49
N VAL A 758 19.61 6.45 -16.12
CA VAL A 758 18.16 6.63 -16.39
C VAL A 758 17.64 7.93 -15.78
N ALA A 759 17.99 8.22 -14.52
CA ALA A 759 17.62 9.46 -13.84
C ALA A 759 18.22 10.71 -14.51
N SER A 760 19.47 10.64 -14.97
CA SER A 760 20.16 11.75 -15.64
C SER A 760 19.49 12.13 -16.97
N ILE A 761 19.20 11.13 -17.81
CA ILE A 761 18.55 11.36 -19.10
C ILE A 761 17.10 11.82 -18.89
N ALA A 762 16.35 11.21 -17.97
CA ALA A 762 15.00 11.65 -17.64
C ALA A 762 14.96 13.11 -17.16
N GLN A 763 15.95 13.54 -16.37
CA GLN A 763 16.09 14.93 -15.95
C GLN A 763 16.46 15.87 -17.12
N ARG A 764 17.33 15.44 -18.05
CA ARG A 764 17.69 16.21 -19.26
C ARG A 764 16.48 16.45 -20.16
N GLU A 765 15.71 15.41 -20.45
CA GLU A 765 14.47 15.53 -21.23
C GLU A 765 13.42 16.39 -20.51
N THR A 766 13.26 16.22 -19.18
CA THR A 766 12.37 17.07 -18.36
C THR A 766 12.74 18.55 -18.45
N LEU A 767 14.04 18.88 -18.50
CA LEU A 767 14.52 20.24 -18.71
C LEU A 767 14.30 20.72 -20.17
N ARG A 768 14.54 19.87 -21.17
CA ARG A 768 14.34 20.16 -22.60
C ARG A 768 12.88 20.49 -22.92
N THR A 769 11.93 19.63 -22.54
CA THR A 769 10.49 19.88 -22.76
C THR A 769 10.04 21.16 -22.06
N ARG A 770 10.60 21.45 -20.87
CA ARG A 770 10.32 22.70 -20.14
C ARG A 770 10.86 23.95 -20.83
N SER A 771 11.98 23.91 -21.54
CA SER A 771 12.43 25.04 -22.37
C SER A 771 11.48 25.29 -23.54
N HIS A 772 11.07 24.25 -24.28
CA HIS A 772 10.13 24.42 -25.40
C HIS A 772 8.78 25.00 -24.93
N GLN A 773 8.23 24.50 -23.81
CA GLN A 773 7.03 25.04 -23.17
C GLN A 773 7.15 26.50 -22.66
N ALA A 774 8.33 27.10 -22.66
CA ALA A 774 8.53 28.51 -22.31
C ALA A 774 8.53 29.45 -23.52
N ASP A 775 8.84 28.93 -24.72
CA ASP A 775 8.88 29.68 -25.97
C ASP A 775 7.59 29.52 -26.80
N ASP A 776 6.93 28.35 -26.76
CA ASP A 776 5.68 28.09 -27.48
C ASP A 776 4.45 28.71 -26.80
N THR A 777 4.02 29.89 -27.28
CA THR A 777 2.78 30.53 -26.82
C THR A 777 1.49 29.98 -27.42
N GLU A 778 1.58 29.02 -28.35
CA GLU A 778 0.44 28.40 -29.06
C GLU A 778 0.51 26.86 -28.98
N ALA A 779 0.39 26.31 -27.77
CA ALA A 779 0.23 24.87 -27.57
C ALA A 779 -1.16 24.42 -28.07
N GLU A 780 -1.22 23.48 -29.01
CA GLU A 780 -2.48 22.88 -29.48
C GLU A 780 -3.14 22.06 -28.34
N GLU A 781 -4.33 22.48 -27.89
CA GLU A 781 -5.05 21.88 -26.74
C GLU A 781 -5.52 20.42 -26.95
N SER A 782 -5.21 19.79 -28.09
CA SER A 782 -5.70 18.45 -28.47
C SER A 782 -4.62 17.46 -28.93
N GLY A 783 -3.35 17.70 -28.63
CA GLY A 783 -2.24 16.81 -29.00
C GLY A 783 -2.17 15.50 -28.21
N LEU A 784 -1.88 14.38 -28.88
CA LEU A 784 -1.59 13.09 -28.23
C LEU A 784 -0.22 13.11 -27.54
N VAL A 785 -0.11 12.47 -26.37
CA VAL A 785 1.16 12.28 -25.65
C VAL A 785 2.03 11.19 -26.28
N GLY A 786 3.36 11.37 -26.25
CA GLY A 786 4.36 10.40 -26.74
C GLY A 786 5.31 11.00 -27.76
N ILE A 787 6.16 10.16 -28.37
CA ILE A 787 7.08 10.60 -29.44
C ILE A 787 6.41 10.65 -30.82
N ASP A 788 6.86 11.54 -31.69
CA ASP A 788 6.53 11.57 -33.11
C ASP A 788 7.63 10.98 -34.01
N ASP A 789 7.46 11.10 -35.34
CA ASP A 789 8.40 10.61 -36.35
C ASP A 789 9.69 11.45 -36.49
N THR A 790 9.83 12.53 -35.71
CA THR A 790 11.09 13.28 -35.52
C THR A 790 11.80 12.94 -34.19
N ASP A 791 11.25 12.00 -33.40
CA ASP A 791 11.69 11.66 -32.04
C ASP A 791 11.51 12.81 -31.02
N ASP A 792 10.67 13.80 -31.30
CA ASP A 792 10.31 14.83 -30.32
C ASP A 792 9.18 14.36 -29.37
N LEU A 793 9.29 14.76 -28.10
CA LEU A 793 8.42 14.33 -27.00
C LEU A 793 7.49 15.46 -26.56
N SER A 794 6.27 15.44 -27.09
CA SER A 794 5.24 16.46 -26.85
C SER A 794 4.05 15.95 -26.00
N ASN A 795 3.30 16.89 -25.43
CA ASN A 795 2.08 16.70 -24.62
C ASN A 795 2.24 15.88 -23.32
N VAL A 796 3.47 15.74 -22.81
CA VAL A 796 3.75 15.10 -21.50
C VAL A 796 3.43 16.04 -20.34
N THR A 797 2.90 15.49 -19.25
CA THR A 797 2.69 16.24 -17.99
C THR A 797 4.03 16.54 -17.30
N VAL A 798 4.61 17.71 -17.60
CA VAL A 798 5.88 18.17 -17.01
C VAL A 798 5.69 18.60 -15.55
N MET A 799 6.31 17.87 -14.62
CA MET A 799 6.37 18.28 -13.21
C MET A 799 7.41 19.39 -12.99
N ALA A 800 7.17 20.30 -12.04
CA ALA A 800 8.06 21.44 -11.74
C ALA A 800 9.50 21.04 -11.36
N LYS A 801 9.68 19.80 -10.88
CA LYS A 801 10.95 19.04 -10.80
C LYS A 801 10.62 17.55 -11.00
N LEU A 802 11.55 16.80 -11.61
CA LEU A 802 11.50 15.34 -11.58
C LEU A 802 11.64 14.83 -10.13
N HIS A 803 10.81 13.86 -9.75
CA HIS A 803 10.93 13.16 -8.47
C HIS A 803 11.84 11.92 -8.63
N SER A 804 12.77 11.73 -7.70
CA SER A 804 13.65 10.55 -7.64
C SER A 804 13.51 9.84 -6.30
N PHE A 805 13.56 8.50 -6.31
CA PHE A 805 13.14 7.66 -5.18
C PHE A 805 14.19 6.61 -4.82
N SER A 806 14.58 6.55 -3.54
CA SER A 806 15.47 5.49 -3.01
C SER A 806 14.87 4.83 -1.76
N ILE A 807 15.34 3.62 -1.45
CA ILE A 807 15.04 2.93 -0.18
C ILE A 807 16.27 2.20 0.33
N GLY A 808 16.40 2.08 1.65
CA GLY A 808 17.39 1.24 2.31
C GLY A 808 17.08 1.08 3.81
N LEU A 809 17.90 0.31 4.50
CA LEU A 809 18.06 0.44 5.95
C LEU A 809 18.69 1.82 6.27
N PRO A 810 18.69 2.27 7.55
CA PRO A 810 19.49 3.41 7.96
C PRO A 810 20.95 3.29 7.49
N ASP A 811 21.52 4.41 7.02
CA ASP A 811 22.90 4.55 6.54
C ASP A 811 23.32 3.57 5.41
N ALA A 812 22.36 3.10 4.60
CA ALA A 812 22.61 2.20 3.49
C ALA A 812 23.51 2.80 2.37
N PRO A 813 24.51 2.06 1.83
CA PRO A 813 25.44 2.56 0.82
C PRO A 813 24.82 3.07 -0.49
N ASP A 814 23.64 2.57 -0.87
CA ASP A 814 22.88 3.07 -2.03
C ASP A 814 22.17 4.39 -1.70
N THR A 815 21.66 4.59 -0.47
CA THR A 815 21.01 5.84 -0.05
C THR A 815 21.97 7.03 -0.11
N HIS A 816 23.23 6.85 0.31
CA HIS A 816 24.24 7.92 0.24
C HIS A 816 24.55 8.34 -1.20
N ALA A 817 24.72 7.39 -2.12
CA ALA A 817 24.99 7.67 -3.54
C ALA A 817 23.73 8.19 -4.28
N ALA A 818 22.54 7.70 -3.94
CA ALA A 818 21.29 8.22 -4.47
C ALA A 818 21.10 9.71 -4.10
N LEU A 819 21.44 10.08 -2.86
CA LEU A 819 21.46 11.48 -2.41
C LEU A 819 22.51 12.33 -3.15
N GLU A 820 23.68 11.78 -3.48
CA GLU A 820 24.72 12.46 -4.26
C GLU A 820 24.27 12.72 -5.70
N VAL A 821 23.81 11.69 -6.40
CA VAL A 821 23.29 11.81 -7.77
C VAL A 821 22.08 12.73 -7.82
N ALA A 822 21.18 12.65 -6.84
CA ALA A 822 20.02 13.53 -6.79
C ALA A 822 20.37 15.01 -6.58
N LYS A 823 21.42 15.31 -5.81
CA LYS A 823 21.99 16.67 -5.67
C LYS A 823 22.58 17.15 -7.00
N PHE A 824 23.40 16.31 -7.64
CA PHE A 824 24.02 16.61 -8.94
C PHE A 824 22.97 16.92 -10.03
N LEU A 825 21.93 16.09 -10.12
CA LEU A 825 20.84 16.26 -11.10
C LEU A 825 19.79 17.32 -10.70
N GLY A 826 19.81 17.83 -9.47
CA GLY A 826 18.84 18.82 -8.97
C GLY A 826 17.40 18.30 -8.76
N THR A 827 17.19 16.99 -8.85
CA THR A 827 15.89 16.32 -8.69
C THR A 827 15.29 16.52 -7.29
N LYS A 828 13.97 16.33 -7.13
CA LYS A 828 13.34 16.24 -5.81
C LYS A 828 13.48 14.80 -5.31
N HIS A 829 14.53 14.53 -4.53
CA HIS A 829 14.74 13.21 -3.95
C HIS A 829 13.80 12.92 -2.79
N HIS A 830 13.40 11.66 -2.67
CA HIS A 830 12.76 11.09 -1.49
C HIS A 830 13.54 9.83 -1.13
N ALA A 831 14.38 9.94 -0.10
CA ALA A 831 15.06 8.80 0.51
C ALA A 831 14.17 8.22 1.60
N PHE A 832 13.73 6.97 1.43
CA PHE A 832 12.95 6.26 2.43
C PHE A 832 13.82 5.26 3.20
N THR A 833 13.51 5.07 4.47
CA THR A 833 14.04 3.97 5.27
C THR A 833 12.98 2.90 5.53
N PHE A 834 13.42 1.67 5.73
CA PHE A 834 12.63 0.58 6.32
C PHE A 834 13.46 -0.13 7.40
N THR A 835 12.80 -0.87 8.28
CA THR A 835 13.45 -1.75 9.27
C THR A 835 13.51 -3.19 8.77
N ILE A 836 14.38 -4.01 9.35
CA ILE A 836 14.39 -5.47 9.08
C ILE A 836 13.01 -6.07 9.39
N GLU A 837 12.34 -5.61 10.46
CA GLU A 837 10.99 -6.03 10.82
C GLU A 837 9.92 -5.64 9.78
N ASP A 838 9.97 -4.42 9.20
CA ASP A 838 9.10 -4.04 8.07
C ASP A 838 9.26 -5.00 6.88
N GLY A 839 10.50 -5.44 6.63
CA GLY A 839 10.82 -6.37 5.55
C GLY A 839 10.34 -7.79 5.83
N LEU A 840 10.61 -8.32 7.04
CA LEU A 840 10.17 -9.65 7.47
C LEU A 840 8.65 -9.77 7.47
N ASN A 841 7.94 -8.78 8.04
CA ASN A 841 6.48 -8.75 8.07
C ASN A 841 5.84 -8.64 6.66
N ALA A 842 6.59 -8.15 5.66
CA ALA A 842 6.12 -8.06 4.27
C ALA A 842 6.38 -9.33 3.44
N LEU A 843 7.16 -10.32 3.91
CA LEU A 843 7.60 -11.47 3.10
C LEU A 843 6.44 -12.27 2.49
N SER A 844 5.39 -12.55 3.27
CA SER A 844 4.24 -13.32 2.80
C SER A 844 3.47 -12.58 1.69
N ASP A 845 3.23 -11.27 1.85
CA ASP A 845 2.62 -10.42 0.81
C ASP A 845 3.53 -10.29 -0.42
N VAL A 846 4.85 -10.20 -0.25
CA VAL A 846 5.82 -10.14 -1.35
C VAL A 846 5.80 -11.44 -2.15
N ILE A 847 5.81 -12.59 -1.50
CA ILE A 847 5.68 -13.92 -2.15
C ILE A 847 4.33 -14.03 -2.87
N TYR A 848 3.24 -13.56 -2.26
CA TYR A 848 1.91 -13.53 -2.89
C TYR A 848 1.90 -12.67 -4.15
N HIS A 849 2.48 -11.47 -4.10
CA HIS A 849 2.50 -10.57 -5.25
C HIS A 849 3.44 -11.06 -6.37
N LEU A 850 4.63 -11.56 -6.03
CA LEU A 850 5.62 -12.05 -7.01
C LEU A 850 5.25 -13.40 -7.63
N GLU A 851 4.64 -14.29 -6.84
CA GLU A 851 4.31 -15.67 -7.22
C GLU A 851 5.58 -16.50 -7.50
N THR A 852 6.54 -16.43 -6.57
CA THR A 852 7.83 -17.13 -6.63
C THR A 852 8.33 -17.49 -5.22
N TYR A 853 9.21 -18.49 -5.13
CA TYR A 853 10.03 -18.82 -3.95
C TYR A 853 11.54 -18.65 -4.21
N ASP A 854 11.94 -18.00 -5.32
CA ASP A 854 13.34 -17.71 -5.62
C ASP A 854 13.95 -16.70 -4.62
N VAL A 855 15.01 -17.13 -3.95
CA VAL A 855 15.71 -16.37 -2.89
C VAL A 855 16.23 -15.02 -3.39
N THR A 856 16.86 -14.98 -4.56
CA THR A 856 17.44 -13.74 -5.12
C THR A 856 16.35 -12.72 -5.42
N THR A 857 15.27 -13.19 -6.06
CA THR A 857 14.11 -12.39 -6.43
C THR A 857 13.42 -11.85 -5.18
N ILE A 858 13.15 -12.66 -4.15
CA ILE A 858 12.49 -12.22 -2.92
C ILE A 858 13.35 -11.19 -2.15
N ARG A 859 14.63 -11.51 -1.89
CA ARG A 859 15.59 -10.60 -1.22
C ARG A 859 15.60 -9.20 -1.84
N ALA A 860 15.60 -9.11 -3.17
CA ALA A 860 15.61 -7.86 -3.92
C ALA A 860 14.22 -7.22 -4.11
N SER A 861 13.14 -7.98 -4.03
CA SER A 861 11.78 -7.47 -4.23
C SER A 861 11.20 -6.79 -2.99
N THR A 862 11.49 -7.28 -1.79
CA THR A 862 10.89 -6.73 -0.55
C THR A 862 11.14 -5.22 -0.37
N PRO A 863 12.37 -4.68 -0.56
CA PRO A 863 12.58 -3.23 -0.51
C PRO A 863 11.84 -2.50 -1.65
N MET A 864 11.80 -3.09 -2.86
CA MET A 864 11.10 -2.49 -4.02
C MET A 864 9.58 -2.42 -3.82
N TYR A 865 8.98 -3.42 -3.18
CA TYR A 865 7.57 -3.46 -2.79
C TYR A 865 7.26 -2.37 -1.75
N LEU A 866 8.08 -2.27 -0.69
CA LEU A 866 7.95 -1.24 0.35
C LEU A 866 8.13 0.18 -0.23
N LEU A 867 9.09 0.36 -1.15
CA LEU A 867 9.31 1.62 -1.86
C LEU A 867 8.09 1.99 -2.74
N SER A 868 7.53 1.02 -3.47
CA SER A 868 6.36 1.23 -4.33
C SER A 868 5.14 1.70 -3.54
N ARG A 869 4.93 1.17 -2.33
CA ARG A 869 3.91 1.65 -1.38
C ARG A 869 4.09 3.13 -1.03
N LYS A 870 5.33 3.57 -0.75
CA LYS A 870 5.65 4.97 -0.43
C LYS A 870 5.49 5.89 -1.64
N ILE A 871 5.90 5.44 -2.84
CA ILE A 871 5.76 6.19 -4.10
C ILE A 871 4.27 6.40 -4.43
N LYS A 872 3.44 5.36 -4.31
CA LYS A 872 1.99 5.46 -4.53
C LYS A 872 1.32 6.45 -3.58
N ALA A 873 1.73 6.46 -2.31
CA ALA A 873 1.22 7.42 -1.32
C ALA A 873 1.55 8.89 -1.64
N LEU A 874 2.54 9.15 -2.51
CA LEU A 874 2.86 10.48 -3.04
C LEU A 874 2.12 10.82 -4.35
N GLY A 875 1.18 9.98 -4.79
CA GLY A 875 0.35 10.20 -5.98
C GLY A 875 1.02 9.90 -7.33
N VAL A 876 2.24 9.36 -7.32
CA VAL A 876 2.96 8.96 -8.55
C VAL A 876 2.40 7.63 -9.06
N LYS A 877 2.21 7.52 -10.39
CA LYS A 877 1.65 6.33 -11.06
C LYS A 877 2.63 5.58 -11.97
N MET A 878 3.75 6.20 -12.35
CA MET A 878 4.77 5.59 -13.21
C MET A 878 6.18 5.93 -12.72
N VAL A 879 7.11 4.97 -12.79
CA VAL A 879 8.54 5.19 -12.56
C VAL A 879 9.40 4.50 -13.60
N LEU A 880 10.51 5.14 -13.97
CA LEU A 880 11.59 4.51 -14.73
C LEU A 880 12.55 3.75 -13.78
N SER A 881 13.08 2.61 -14.22
CA SER A 881 14.08 1.80 -13.50
C SER A 881 15.24 1.36 -14.40
N GLY A 882 16.37 0.99 -13.80
CA GLY A 882 17.62 0.59 -14.47
C GLY A 882 17.76 -0.92 -14.78
N GLU A 883 16.70 -1.71 -14.59
CA GLU A 883 16.71 -3.16 -14.82
C GLU A 883 17.06 -3.52 -16.28
N GLY A 884 17.76 -4.64 -16.48
CA GLY A 884 18.21 -5.12 -17.79
C GLY A 884 19.68 -4.79 -18.11
N SER A 885 20.28 -3.80 -17.42
CA SER A 885 21.65 -3.39 -17.73
C SER A 885 22.72 -4.40 -17.31
N ASP A 886 22.51 -5.14 -16.21
CA ASP A 886 23.47 -6.16 -15.77
C ASP A 886 23.50 -7.37 -16.72
N GLU A 887 22.36 -7.68 -17.34
CA GLU A 887 22.18 -8.77 -18.29
C GLU A 887 22.77 -8.46 -19.67
N ILE A 888 22.66 -7.21 -20.13
CA ILE A 888 23.16 -6.76 -21.44
C ILE A 888 24.69 -6.57 -21.44
N PHE A 889 25.24 -6.07 -20.33
CA PHE A 889 26.64 -5.63 -20.24
C PHE A 889 27.52 -6.50 -19.33
N GLY A 890 27.00 -7.62 -18.82
CA GLY A 890 27.74 -8.53 -17.93
C GLY A 890 28.11 -7.87 -16.60
N GLY A 891 27.14 -7.21 -15.97
CA GLY A 891 27.34 -6.39 -14.77
C GLY A 891 27.47 -7.17 -13.46
N TYR A 892 26.94 -8.39 -13.39
CA TYR A 892 27.04 -9.23 -12.20
C TYR A 892 28.48 -9.71 -11.97
N LEU A 893 28.95 -9.69 -10.71
CA LEU A 893 30.36 -9.99 -10.37
C LEU A 893 30.87 -11.37 -10.82
N TYR A 894 29.99 -12.34 -11.11
CA TYR A 894 30.42 -13.64 -11.66
C TYR A 894 30.89 -13.55 -13.13
N PHE A 895 30.56 -12.49 -13.88
CA PHE A 895 31.12 -12.26 -15.23
C PHE A 895 32.63 -11.99 -15.22
N HIS A 896 33.25 -11.68 -14.06
CA HIS A 896 34.72 -11.68 -13.92
C HIS A 896 35.33 -13.07 -14.18
N ALA A 897 34.55 -14.14 -14.07
CA ALA A 897 34.97 -15.52 -14.35
C ALA A 897 34.57 -16.01 -15.77
N ALA A 898 34.07 -15.13 -16.64
CA ALA A 898 33.76 -15.46 -18.03
C ALA A 898 35.04 -15.91 -18.78
N PRO A 899 35.10 -17.14 -19.32
CA PRO A 899 36.36 -17.72 -19.82
C PRO A 899 36.80 -17.16 -21.18
N ASN A 900 35.86 -16.67 -21.99
CA ASN A 900 36.07 -16.10 -23.32
C ASN A 900 34.87 -15.22 -23.71
N LYS A 901 34.89 -14.61 -24.90
CA LYS A 901 33.86 -13.66 -25.33
C LYS A 901 32.59 -14.36 -25.83
N GLU A 902 32.73 -15.59 -26.31
CA GLU A 902 31.68 -16.45 -26.84
C GLU A 902 30.72 -16.87 -25.70
N GLU A 903 31.29 -17.36 -24.60
CA GLU A 903 30.60 -17.72 -23.35
C GLU A 903 30.02 -16.49 -22.64
N PHE A 904 30.76 -15.36 -22.62
CA PHE A 904 30.23 -14.08 -22.16
C PHE A 904 28.94 -13.72 -22.92
N HIS A 905 28.96 -13.83 -24.26
CA HIS A 905 27.79 -13.53 -25.08
C HIS A 905 26.63 -14.50 -24.80
N ALA A 906 26.89 -15.80 -24.82
CA ALA A 906 25.88 -16.84 -24.56
C ALA A 906 25.16 -16.62 -23.23
N GLU A 907 25.89 -16.27 -22.16
CA GLU A 907 25.29 -15.93 -20.86
C GLU A 907 24.49 -14.62 -20.91
N THR A 908 24.97 -13.54 -21.54
CA THR A 908 24.17 -12.29 -21.70
C THR A 908 22.86 -12.55 -22.47
N VAL A 909 22.91 -13.35 -23.54
CA VAL A 909 21.74 -13.73 -24.34
C VAL A 909 20.78 -14.59 -23.53
N ARG A 910 21.29 -15.56 -22.76
CA ARG A 910 20.49 -16.40 -21.85
C ARG A 910 19.79 -15.58 -20.77
N ARG A 911 20.50 -14.60 -20.17
CA ARG A 911 19.93 -13.69 -19.17
C ARG A 911 18.83 -12.81 -19.77
N VAL A 912 19.11 -12.11 -20.87
CA VAL A 912 18.13 -11.24 -21.55
C VAL A 912 16.86 -12.02 -21.95
N LYS A 913 16.99 -13.28 -22.36
CA LYS A 913 15.87 -14.18 -22.69
C LYS A 913 15.05 -14.61 -21.46
N ASN A 914 15.70 -14.87 -20.33
CA ASN A 914 15.05 -15.38 -19.10
C ASN A 914 14.63 -14.27 -18.10
N LEU A 915 14.93 -12.99 -18.37
CA LEU A 915 14.55 -11.81 -17.57
C LEU A 915 13.08 -11.82 -17.08
N HIS A 916 12.16 -12.33 -17.91
CA HIS A 916 10.73 -12.45 -17.61
C HIS A 916 10.36 -13.34 -16.41
N LEU A 917 11.33 -14.09 -15.88
CA LEU A 917 11.19 -15.00 -14.73
C LEU A 917 11.85 -14.45 -13.46
N ALA A 918 12.69 -13.41 -13.57
CA ALA A 918 13.44 -12.83 -12.45
C ALA A 918 13.25 -11.30 -12.40
N ASP A 919 14.14 -10.52 -13.01
CA ASP A 919 14.21 -9.08 -12.77
C ASP A 919 13.04 -8.29 -13.39
N CYS A 920 12.51 -8.72 -14.54
CA CYS A 920 11.23 -8.20 -15.03
C CYS A 920 10.05 -8.65 -14.17
N LEU A 921 10.09 -9.87 -13.62
CA LEU A 921 9.04 -10.39 -12.74
C LEU A 921 8.95 -9.54 -11.46
N ARG A 922 10.10 -9.33 -10.80
CA ARG A 922 10.32 -8.44 -9.66
C ARG A 922 9.85 -7.03 -9.96
N ALA A 923 10.39 -6.39 -10.99
CA ALA A 923 10.11 -4.99 -11.29
C ALA A 923 8.64 -4.77 -11.66
N ASN A 924 8.03 -5.67 -12.44
CA ASN A 924 6.63 -5.53 -12.83
C ASN A 924 5.68 -5.78 -11.65
N LYS A 925 5.85 -6.88 -10.89
CA LYS A 925 4.90 -7.28 -9.84
C LYS A 925 5.08 -6.48 -8.55
N SER A 926 6.31 -6.16 -8.14
CA SER A 926 6.56 -5.38 -6.89
C SER A 926 6.01 -3.97 -6.96
N THR A 927 6.06 -3.32 -8.13
CA THR A 927 5.42 -1.99 -8.32
C THR A 927 3.92 -2.12 -8.57
N SER A 928 3.49 -3.10 -9.36
CA SER A 928 2.05 -3.31 -9.63
C SER A 928 1.27 -3.69 -8.36
N ALA A 929 1.91 -4.27 -7.35
CA ALA A 929 1.33 -4.49 -6.01
C ALA A 929 0.75 -3.22 -5.35
N TRP A 930 1.22 -2.03 -5.77
CA TRP A 930 0.74 -0.74 -5.28
C TRP A 930 0.17 0.14 -6.40
N GLY A 931 -0.20 -0.43 -7.55
CA GLY A 931 -0.74 0.32 -8.68
C GLY A 931 0.23 1.36 -9.23
N LEU A 932 1.50 0.98 -9.34
CA LEU A 932 2.61 1.77 -9.86
C LEU A 932 3.21 1.03 -11.07
N GLU A 933 3.33 1.71 -12.21
CA GLU A 933 3.94 1.13 -13.41
C GLU A 933 5.46 1.32 -13.41
N ALA A 934 6.21 0.24 -13.66
CA ALA A 934 7.66 0.27 -13.88
C ALA A 934 7.99 0.26 -15.38
N ARG A 935 8.82 1.21 -15.83
CA ARG A 935 9.34 1.27 -17.20
C ARG A 935 10.85 1.04 -17.22
N VAL A 936 11.33 0.25 -18.17
CA VAL A 936 12.71 -0.26 -18.22
C VAL A 936 13.37 0.11 -19.56
N PRO A 937 14.20 1.19 -19.61
CA PRO A 937 14.82 1.66 -20.85
C PRO A 937 15.90 0.74 -21.43
N PHE A 938 16.59 -0.05 -20.60
CA PHE A 938 17.59 -1.00 -21.11
C PHE A 938 16.96 -2.13 -21.94
N LEU A 939 15.67 -2.42 -21.77
CA LEU A 939 14.96 -3.50 -22.47
C LEU A 939 14.18 -3.02 -23.69
N ASP A 940 14.63 -1.94 -24.33
CA ASP A 940 14.08 -1.46 -25.58
C ASP A 940 14.55 -2.28 -26.78
N LYS A 941 13.67 -2.55 -27.75
CA LYS A 941 14.05 -3.34 -28.94
C LYS A 941 15.25 -2.75 -29.69
N GLN A 942 15.31 -1.42 -29.85
CA GLN A 942 16.40 -0.78 -30.61
C GLN A 942 17.69 -0.74 -29.80
N PHE A 943 17.61 -0.46 -28.50
CA PHE A 943 18.78 -0.48 -27.61
C PHE A 943 19.32 -1.90 -27.42
N LEU A 944 18.43 -2.86 -27.12
CA LEU A 944 18.39 -4.25 -27.60
C LEU A 944 19.41 -4.57 -28.69
N GLU A 945 18.97 -4.29 -29.90
CA GLU A 945 19.66 -4.65 -31.12
C GLU A 945 21.02 -3.95 -31.22
N THR A 946 21.17 -2.68 -30.82
CA THR A 946 22.46 -1.99 -30.78
C THR A 946 23.43 -2.62 -29.77
N ALA A 947 23.04 -2.73 -28.51
CA ALA A 947 23.91 -3.11 -27.41
C ALA A 947 24.31 -4.59 -27.44
N MET A 948 23.45 -5.47 -27.94
CA MET A 948 23.75 -6.91 -28.03
C MET A 948 24.57 -7.29 -29.26
N ASN A 949 24.64 -6.46 -30.30
CA ASN A 949 25.44 -6.70 -31.51
C ASN A 949 26.89 -6.15 -31.43
N ILE A 950 27.28 -5.44 -30.37
CA ILE A 950 28.68 -5.03 -30.13
C ILE A 950 29.54 -6.28 -29.87
N ASP A 951 30.79 -6.31 -30.34
CA ASP A 951 31.73 -7.40 -30.07
C ASP A 951 31.81 -7.67 -28.54
N PRO A 952 31.42 -8.87 -28.07
CA PRO A 952 31.41 -9.19 -26.64
C PRO A 952 32.79 -9.06 -25.97
N LYS A 953 33.88 -9.11 -26.74
CA LYS A 953 35.24 -8.81 -26.27
C LYS A 953 35.33 -7.41 -25.64
N GLU A 954 34.61 -6.44 -26.18
CA GLU A 954 34.64 -5.07 -25.64
C GLU A 954 33.89 -4.96 -24.30
N LYS A 955 32.92 -5.86 -24.06
CA LYS A 955 32.19 -5.99 -22.79
C LYS A 955 32.94 -6.80 -21.73
N MET A 956 33.90 -7.65 -22.10
CA MET A 956 34.63 -8.50 -21.17
C MET A 956 35.36 -7.66 -20.11
N ILE A 957 35.28 -8.13 -18.86
CA ILE A 957 35.92 -7.52 -17.70
C ILE A 957 37.40 -7.90 -17.72
N THR A 958 38.30 -6.92 -17.53
CA THR A 958 39.76 -7.12 -17.53
C THR A 958 40.39 -6.36 -16.35
N LYS A 959 41.73 -6.37 -16.24
CA LYS A 959 42.44 -5.54 -15.26
C LYS A 959 42.25 -4.04 -15.49
N ASP A 960 42.00 -3.65 -16.74
CA ASP A 960 41.92 -2.26 -17.19
C ASP A 960 40.46 -1.83 -17.47
N ARG A 961 39.50 -2.77 -17.36
CA ARG A 961 38.08 -2.57 -17.65
C ARG A 961 37.20 -3.23 -16.60
N ILE A 962 36.58 -2.42 -15.75
CA ILE A 962 35.59 -2.87 -14.77
C ILE A 962 34.27 -3.30 -15.44
N GLU A 963 33.36 -3.89 -14.67
CA GLU A 963 32.05 -4.30 -15.17
C GLU A 963 31.28 -3.13 -15.80
N LYS A 964 30.59 -3.42 -16.92
CA LYS A 964 29.89 -2.43 -17.76
C LYS A 964 30.77 -1.32 -18.35
N TYR A 965 32.09 -1.51 -18.49
CA TYR A 965 33.04 -0.49 -18.99
C TYR A 965 32.54 0.29 -20.21
N ILE A 966 32.00 -0.37 -21.24
CA ILE A 966 31.54 0.33 -22.45
C ILE A 966 30.32 1.23 -22.24
N LEU A 967 29.47 0.93 -21.25
CA LEU A 967 28.35 1.80 -20.86
C LEU A 967 28.88 3.00 -20.08
N ARG A 968 29.85 2.80 -19.18
CA ARG A 968 30.52 3.88 -18.43
C ARG A 968 31.23 4.85 -19.39
N LYS A 969 32.07 4.34 -20.30
CA LYS A 969 32.76 5.18 -21.30
C LYS A 969 31.81 5.77 -22.36
N ALA A 970 30.62 5.21 -22.59
CA ALA A 970 29.60 5.86 -23.41
C ALA A 970 28.97 7.10 -22.75
N PHE A 971 29.01 7.22 -21.41
CA PHE A 971 28.46 8.36 -20.67
C PHE A 971 29.52 9.24 -19.97
N ASP A 972 30.79 8.87 -20.10
CA ASP A 972 31.95 9.75 -19.92
C ASP A 972 31.98 10.76 -21.08
N THR A 973 31.97 12.05 -20.74
CA THR A 973 32.04 13.18 -21.68
C THR A 973 33.26 14.08 -21.42
N THR A 974 34.29 13.56 -20.73
CA THR A 974 35.51 14.34 -20.42
C THR A 974 36.30 14.78 -21.66
N ASP A 975 36.05 14.14 -22.81
CA ASP A 975 36.55 14.45 -24.15
C ASP A 975 35.57 15.29 -25.01
N GLU A 976 34.37 15.59 -24.52
CA GLU A 976 33.31 16.37 -25.20
C GLU A 976 32.96 17.64 -24.40
N PRO A 977 33.74 18.74 -24.50
CA PRO A 977 33.62 19.91 -23.61
C PRO A 977 32.28 20.66 -23.70
N ASP A 978 31.58 20.56 -24.82
CA ASP A 978 30.25 21.15 -25.01
C ASP A 978 29.11 20.27 -24.42
N VAL A 979 29.41 19.05 -23.99
CA VAL A 979 28.44 18.09 -23.42
C VAL A 979 28.63 18.00 -21.91
N ALA A 980 27.70 18.62 -21.17
CA ALA A 980 27.67 18.55 -19.72
C ALA A 980 27.72 17.08 -19.22
N PRO A 981 28.46 16.75 -18.15
CA PRO A 981 28.57 15.37 -17.64
C PRO A 981 27.23 14.77 -17.23
N TYR A 982 27.03 13.47 -17.49
CA TYR A 982 25.80 12.77 -17.14
C TYR A 982 25.71 12.44 -15.64
N LEU A 983 26.85 12.18 -15.00
CA LEU A 983 26.95 11.80 -13.59
C LEU A 983 28.22 12.39 -12.95
N PRO A 984 28.31 12.44 -11.60
CA PRO A 984 29.59 12.57 -10.91
C PRO A 984 30.55 11.44 -11.32
N ASP A 985 31.83 11.74 -11.49
CA ASP A 985 32.85 10.79 -11.95
C ASP A 985 32.97 9.54 -11.03
N ASN A 986 32.98 9.79 -9.72
CA ASN A 986 32.97 8.76 -8.67
C ASN A 986 31.72 7.85 -8.70
N ILE A 987 30.60 8.30 -9.29
CA ILE A 987 29.41 7.46 -9.52
C ILE A 987 29.52 6.74 -10.87
N LEU A 988 29.96 7.44 -11.92
CA LEU A 988 30.15 6.89 -13.26
C LEU A 988 31.12 5.69 -13.26
N TRP A 989 32.12 5.72 -12.36
CA TRP A 989 33.08 4.63 -12.14
C TRP A 989 32.89 3.86 -10.82
N ARG A 990 31.80 4.10 -10.06
CA ARG A 990 31.45 3.28 -8.87
C ARG A 990 31.23 1.82 -9.29
N GLN A 991 31.98 0.91 -8.69
CA GLN A 991 31.82 -0.54 -8.87
C GLN A 991 30.38 -0.98 -8.53
N LYS A 992 29.87 -1.99 -9.24
CA LYS A 992 28.59 -2.65 -8.96
C LYS A 992 28.49 -3.15 -7.50
N GLU A 993 27.55 -2.56 -6.76
CA GLU A 993 26.92 -3.20 -5.60
C GLU A 993 25.64 -3.93 -6.09
N GLN A 994 25.29 -5.08 -5.49
CA GLN A 994 24.00 -5.74 -5.77
C GLN A 994 22.88 -5.09 -4.94
N PHE A 995 21.66 -4.99 -5.48
CA PHE A 995 20.57 -4.26 -4.82
C PHE A 995 20.26 -4.79 -3.41
N SER A 996 20.26 -6.11 -3.21
CA SER A 996 20.01 -6.74 -1.90
C SER A 996 21.11 -6.51 -0.86
N ASP A 997 22.33 -6.16 -1.28
CA ASP A 997 23.43 -5.78 -0.40
C ASP A 997 23.49 -4.24 -0.21
N GLY A 998 23.25 -3.48 -1.28
CA GLY A 998 23.29 -2.00 -1.31
C GLY A 998 22.18 -1.32 -0.50
N VAL A 999 21.02 -1.98 -0.30
CA VAL A 999 19.99 -1.56 0.67
C VAL A 999 20.42 -1.68 2.14
N GLY A 1000 21.60 -2.25 2.42
CA GLY A 1000 22.17 -2.36 3.77
C GLY A 1000 22.36 -3.82 4.20
N TYR A 1001 23.59 -4.16 4.59
CA TYR A 1001 24.04 -5.55 4.80
C TYR A 1001 23.19 -6.36 5.79
N GLY A 1002 22.67 -5.72 6.85
CA GLY A 1002 21.82 -6.36 7.84
C GLY A 1002 20.49 -6.93 7.31
N TRP A 1003 20.06 -6.58 6.09
CA TRP A 1003 18.82 -7.09 5.51
C TRP A 1003 18.88 -8.59 5.22
N ILE A 1004 19.86 -9.04 4.43
CA ILE A 1004 20.05 -10.47 4.12
C ILE A 1004 20.43 -11.27 5.37
N ASP A 1005 21.20 -10.65 6.28
CA ASP A 1005 21.67 -11.35 7.47
C ASP A 1005 20.48 -11.58 8.44
N GLY A 1006 19.61 -10.57 8.62
CA GLY A 1006 18.33 -10.74 9.32
C GLY A 1006 17.36 -11.73 8.67
N LEU A 1007 17.38 -11.87 7.33
CA LEU A 1007 16.60 -12.92 6.64
C LEU A 1007 17.11 -14.33 6.96
N LYS A 1008 18.43 -14.53 7.00
CA LYS A 1008 19.06 -15.82 7.35
C LYS A 1008 18.81 -16.19 8.81
N ASP A 1009 19.01 -15.24 9.71
CA ASP A 1009 18.77 -15.42 11.15
C ASP A 1009 17.31 -15.80 11.43
N ASN A 1010 16.35 -15.21 10.70
CA ASN A 1010 14.93 -15.55 10.84
C ASN A 1010 14.59 -16.91 10.22
N ALA A 1011 15.17 -17.26 9.07
CA ALA A 1011 15.00 -18.57 8.45
C ALA A 1011 15.52 -19.72 9.34
N GLU A 1012 16.60 -19.50 10.10
CA GLU A 1012 17.13 -20.45 11.09
C GLU A 1012 16.14 -20.71 12.25
N LEU A 1013 15.33 -19.71 12.64
CA LEU A 1013 14.25 -19.88 13.63
C LEU A 1013 13.05 -20.67 13.09
N HIS A 1014 12.84 -20.67 11.76
CA HIS A 1014 11.67 -21.24 11.11
C HIS A 1014 11.90 -22.59 10.41
N VAL A 1015 13.15 -23.00 10.15
CA VAL A 1015 13.48 -24.25 9.46
C VAL A 1015 14.59 -24.99 10.19
N THR A 1016 14.27 -26.14 10.78
CA THR A 1016 15.24 -26.96 11.52
C THR A 1016 16.12 -27.80 10.59
N ASP A 1017 17.27 -28.24 11.12
CA ASP A 1017 18.12 -29.26 10.48
C ASP A 1017 17.38 -30.58 10.19
N GLU A 1018 16.32 -30.89 10.91
CA GLU A 1018 15.50 -32.08 10.69
C GLU A 1018 14.56 -31.90 9.49
N MET A 1019 13.97 -30.71 9.34
CA MET A 1019 13.18 -30.34 8.14
C MET A 1019 14.05 -30.36 6.88
N MET A 1020 15.30 -29.88 6.95
CA MET A 1020 16.24 -29.96 5.83
C MET A 1020 16.66 -31.40 5.48
N LYS A 1021 16.68 -32.33 6.45
CA LYS A 1021 16.99 -33.77 6.22
C LYS A 1021 15.79 -34.56 5.72
N ASN A 1022 14.59 -34.15 6.13
CA ASN A 1022 13.31 -34.79 5.82
C ASN A 1022 12.43 -33.82 4.99
N PRO A 1023 12.84 -33.42 3.76
CA PRO A 1023 12.07 -32.49 2.94
C PRO A 1023 10.72 -33.10 2.53
N LYS A 1024 9.73 -32.25 2.25
CA LYS A 1024 8.39 -32.67 1.87
C LYS A 1024 8.41 -33.55 0.59
N PRO A 1025 7.87 -34.78 0.61
CA PRO A 1025 7.91 -35.68 -0.55
C PRO A 1025 7.26 -35.10 -1.82
N GLU A 1026 6.22 -34.27 -1.68
CA GLU A 1026 5.52 -33.63 -2.79
C GLU A 1026 6.35 -32.60 -3.57
N TRP A 1027 7.53 -32.21 -3.08
CA TRP A 1027 8.47 -31.37 -3.83
C TRP A 1027 9.29 -32.15 -4.87
N GLY A 1028 9.35 -33.48 -4.78
CA GLY A 1028 10.05 -34.34 -5.74
C GLY A 1028 11.53 -33.98 -5.88
N THR A 1029 11.94 -33.47 -7.05
CA THR A 1029 13.32 -33.04 -7.32
C THR A 1029 13.59 -31.56 -7.02
N ASP A 1030 12.56 -30.74 -6.79
CA ASP A 1030 12.68 -29.29 -6.57
C ASP A 1030 12.85 -28.97 -5.07
N ILE A 1031 13.75 -29.69 -4.41
CA ILE A 1031 14.02 -29.55 -2.98
C ILE A 1031 14.80 -28.25 -2.70
N PRO A 1032 14.43 -27.44 -1.71
CA PRO A 1032 15.22 -26.30 -1.25
C PRO A 1032 16.57 -26.74 -0.64
N ASP A 1033 17.67 -26.10 -1.06
CA ASP A 1033 19.05 -26.42 -0.67
C ASP A 1033 19.57 -25.56 0.51
N SER A 1034 18.75 -24.62 0.99
CA SER A 1034 19.05 -23.75 2.13
C SER A 1034 17.78 -23.49 2.95
N LYS A 1035 17.95 -23.18 4.25
CA LYS A 1035 16.83 -22.87 5.16
C LYS A 1035 16.01 -21.67 4.70
N GLU A 1036 16.65 -20.65 4.13
CA GLU A 1036 15.96 -19.48 3.56
C GLU A 1036 15.08 -19.86 2.36
N ALA A 1037 15.61 -20.66 1.41
CA ALA A 1037 14.82 -21.19 0.29
C ALA A 1037 13.67 -22.10 0.77
N TYR A 1038 13.91 -22.91 1.81
CA TYR A 1038 12.89 -23.77 2.42
C TYR A 1038 11.77 -22.95 3.05
N TRP A 1039 12.11 -21.88 3.75
CA TRP A 1039 11.16 -20.98 4.39
C TRP A 1039 10.27 -20.24 3.38
N TYR A 1040 10.86 -19.67 2.31
CA TYR A 1040 10.09 -19.07 1.21
C TYR A 1040 9.23 -20.10 0.48
N ARG A 1041 9.71 -21.33 0.30
CA ARG A 1041 8.91 -22.41 -0.30
C ARG A 1041 7.71 -22.80 0.57
N MET A 1042 7.86 -22.83 1.90
CA MET A 1042 6.70 -23.04 2.79
C MET A 1042 5.66 -21.93 2.63
N MET A 1043 6.07 -20.64 2.64
CA MET A 1043 5.15 -19.52 2.42
C MET A 1043 4.46 -19.58 1.04
N PHE A 1044 5.16 -20.03 0.00
CA PHE A 1044 4.57 -20.23 -1.33
C PHE A 1044 3.54 -21.38 -1.33
N ASP A 1045 3.87 -22.54 -0.74
CA ASP A 1045 2.96 -23.69 -0.65
C ASP A 1045 1.69 -23.39 0.18
N GLU A 1046 1.77 -22.47 1.17
CA GLU A 1046 0.61 -22.02 1.96
C GLU A 1046 -0.40 -21.20 1.13
N GLN A 1047 0.07 -20.55 0.08
CA GLN A 1047 -0.71 -19.62 -0.76
C GLN A 1047 -1.15 -20.24 -2.09
N PHE A 1048 -0.29 -21.05 -2.71
CA PHE A 1048 -0.44 -21.58 -4.06
C PHE A 1048 -0.42 -23.11 -4.08
N PRO A 1049 -1.33 -23.78 -4.82
CA PRO A 1049 -1.31 -25.23 -4.97
C PRO A 1049 0.04 -25.75 -5.51
N PRO A 1050 0.53 -26.93 -5.10
CA PRO A 1050 1.88 -27.41 -5.45
C PRO A 1050 2.20 -27.44 -6.96
N TYR A 1051 1.20 -27.65 -7.84
CA TYR A 1051 1.40 -27.62 -9.29
C TYR A 1051 1.87 -26.24 -9.81
N CYS A 1052 1.60 -25.15 -9.07
CA CYS A 1052 2.02 -23.80 -9.42
C CYS A 1052 3.54 -23.61 -9.31
N ALA A 1053 4.24 -24.46 -8.54
CA ALA A 1053 5.68 -24.41 -8.39
C ALA A 1053 6.42 -24.56 -9.73
N GLY A 1054 5.86 -25.34 -10.67
CA GLY A 1054 6.38 -25.47 -12.04
C GLY A 1054 6.31 -24.20 -12.91
N THR A 1055 5.89 -23.05 -12.35
CA THR A 1055 5.98 -21.72 -12.99
C THR A 1055 7.15 -20.87 -12.49
N VAL A 1056 7.94 -21.38 -11.53
CA VAL A 1056 9.07 -20.70 -10.88
C VAL A 1056 10.40 -21.22 -11.43
N GLU A 1057 11.31 -20.28 -11.73
CA GLU A 1057 12.71 -20.54 -12.12
C GLU A 1057 13.61 -19.99 -11.01
N ARG A 1058 14.58 -20.79 -10.54
CA ARG A 1058 15.58 -20.32 -9.55
C ARG A 1058 16.69 -19.52 -10.24
N TRP A 1059 17.07 -18.38 -9.68
CA TRP A 1059 18.19 -17.59 -10.21
C TRP A 1059 19.52 -18.22 -9.80
N VAL A 1060 20.23 -18.84 -10.76
CA VAL A 1060 21.52 -19.50 -10.52
C VAL A 1060 22.64 -18.84 -11.35
N PRO A 1061 23.78 -18.45 -10.75
CA PRO A 1061 24.94 -17.85 -11.44
C PRO A 1061 25.86 -18.91 -12.10
N THR A 1062 26.03 -18.83 -13.43
CA THR A 1062 26.66 -19.88 -14.27
C THR A 1062 28.12 -20.21 -13.93
N TRP A 1063 28.90 -19.22 -13.48
CA TRP A 1063 30.34 -19.40 -13.17
C TRP A 1063 30.67 -19.25 -11.67
N SER A 1064 29.67 -19.37 -10.79
CA SER A 1064 29.92 -19.53 -9.35
C SER A 1064 29.78 -21.00 -8.93
N LYS A 1065 30.46 -21.37 -7.85
CA LYS A 1065 30.34 -22.69 -7.19
C LYS A 1065 29.68 -22.59 -5.80
N GLN A 1066 28.91 -21.53 -5.59
CA GLN A 1066 28.36 -21.14 -4.28
C GLN A 1066 26.84 -21.28 -4.29
N SER A 1067 26.28 -21.79 -3.20
CA SER A 1067 24.83 -21.94 -3.00
C SER A 1067 24.15 -20.63 -2.58
N ASP A 1068 24.87 -19.68 -1.98
CA ASP A 1068 24.35 -18.32 -1.76
C ASP A 1068 24.57 -17.47 -3.03
N PRO A 1069 23.51 -16.94 -3.66
CA PRO A 1069 23.62 -16.12 -4.87
C PRO A 1069 24.11 -14.68 -4.63
N SER A 1070 24.27 -14.24 -3.37
CA SER A 1070 24.65 -12.86 -3.02
C SER A 1070 26.06 -12.47 -3.48
N GLY A 1071 26.22 -11.19 -3.83
CA GLY A 1071 27.50 -10.62 -4.28
C GLY A 1071 28.61 -10.74 -3.24
N ARG A 1072 28.25 -10.69 -1.95
CA ARG A 1072 29.16 -10.88 -0.81
C ARG A 1072 29.86 -12.24 -0.77
N ALA A 1073 29.26 -13.28 -1.35
CA ALA A 1073 29.89 -14.60 -1.43
C ALA A 1073 31.06 -14.61 -2.42
N ILE A 1074 30.98 -13.84 -3.51
CA ILE A 1074 31.95 -13.85 -4.61
C ILE A 1074 33.26 -13.20 -4.15
N SER A 1075 34.38 -13.90 -4.31
CA SER A 1075 35.71 -13.49 -3.79
C SER A 1075 36.16 -12.09 -4.22
N THR A 1076 35.78 -11.65 -5.41
CA THR A 1076 36.02 -10.29 -5.95
C THR A 1076 35.46 -9.18 -5.05
N HIS A 1077 34.33 -9.41 -4.36
CA HIS A 1077 33.76 -8.44 -3.41
C HIS A 1077 34.69 -8.23 -2.21
N ASN A 1078 35.21 -9.32 -1.65
CA ASN A 1078 36.01 -9.27 -0.43
C ASN A 1078 37.44 -8.75 -0.67
N ALA A 1079 37.96 -8.90 -1.89
CA ALA A 1079 39.25 -8.33 -2.30
C ALA A 1079 39.28 -6.79 -2.24
N LYS A 1080 38.14 -6.10 -2.41
CA LYS A 1080 38.04 -4.63 -2.27
C LYS A 1080 38.27 -4.19 -0.83
N TYR A 1081 37.65 -4.85 0.13
CA TYR A 1081 37.78 -4.53 1.55
C TYR A 1081 39.13 -4.96 2.15
N GLN A 1082 39.77 -6.00 1.60
CA GLN A 1082 41.13 -6.41 2.00
C GLN A 1082 42.23 -5.47 1.51
N ASN A 1083 41.99 -4.66 0.48
CA ASN A 1083 42.92 -3.62 0.00
C ASN A 1083 42.58 -2.20 0.52
N ALA A 1084 41.72 -2.12 1.55
CA ALA A 1084 41.27 -0.86 2.17
C ALA A 1084 41.77 -0.69 3.62
N VAL A 1085 42.90 -1.34 3.95
CA VAL A 1085 43.58 -1.37 5.25
C VAL A 1085 45.06 -1.06 5.07
#